data_AF-V9E4I2-F1
#
_entry.id   AF-V9E4I2-F1
#
_cell.length_a   1.000
_cell.length_b   1.000
_cell.length_c   1.000
_cell.angle_alpha   90.00
_cell.angle_beta   90.00
_cell.angle_gamma   90.00
#
_symmetry.space_group_name_H-M   'P 1'
#
loop_
_entity.id
_entity.type
_entity.pdbx_description
1 polymer ?
#
loop_
_entity_poly.entity_id
_entity_poly.type
_entity_poly.pdbx_seq_one_letter_code
_entity_poly.pdbx_strand_id
1 'polypeptide(L)'
;MSDERELQKELDTKLKLQRSPFDAEWRDVTQLMSAAAKELKVGQLVHEDDFKLFDSMSALELMDPKMDSGMLVNGVPPQSISARLENGSVSLEFSSPRDVLATLDELFCCETGWLNGLPLAQSLLTSVYMHRDPLNALCAQLVTPLESLVSADADVRNVLNDNVGNSAKDSLLLVMCSMVLGTLKTSDLVRDAALRADIYEEEDFSPGNGFDVGVLAPISVEAIDTLLQVTQERLEVLLSQHKASSSKKSSKKKQGKKSSASATGNNETAAASGYELLYPNVRVGAMLCEALIRRVRLRRELLATYAGLGLAEGALNLQQAREGFHRAYELVQGMSTERLELDPECFSGKSFGFDPSISRLLLSGTPPRDVKMPSIDEALEQMKKVLEEMVVGCSPPEWRCMEDLRIFLVEFSRQQPTIVARSYVLLFLYADSKIYAKYNFMDWLSASMVMNGVPSVLLSTQEGVLYSSRCIETVYESLKVYLHNRSRQRARIEYLLDEWSILQAEATAVDERFTTEMNIPKAAYPRYFTAWSLEESVQLMLQYVVLGLELELYSPSEFGTIYWYLDYLEGSRLQNLNVTWTFVEKMKEIMPTAHRHGSPATEKPKEENHVPSPAETSSGKSSKKSKTKHKKHNNNTSNTEASEPARELADPTKARFLREIKYTELLRSLMRAYFQLFNALEREGLVQAKTPAYSTFAIRFQHRFAAFQKLHYPAALTYEDFSQNSDFSPYEVELIYKSAEECFKTARSHAEALLSDEEGVNTIATNGGVGIVRGFELQSLLKVSISNCVRLAQRSQNAGGKSKKTTASKDSKNQMEFDFSIHPHFPVVVFPSL
;
A
#
# COMPACT_ATOMS: atom_id res chain seq x y z
N MET A 1 12.17 48.26 38.40
CA MET A 1 11.65 48.19 39.79
C MET A 1 10.12 48.00 39.86
N SER A 2 9.29 48.53 38.95
CA SER A 2 7.86 48.14 38.88
C SER A 2 7.67 46.81 38.13
N ASP A 3 8.38 46.61 37.02
CA ASP A 3 8.26 45.38 36.20
C ASP A 3 8.66 44.10 36.93
N GLU A 4 9.72 44.12 37.76
CA GLU A 4 10.10 42.95 38.57
C GLU A 4 9.06 42.59 39.62
N ARG A 5 8.33 43.58 40.18
CA ARG A 5 7.31 43.32 41.19
C ARG A 5 6.01 42.81 40.58
N GLU A 6 5.71 43.21 39.35
CA GLU A 6 4.60 42.65 38.57
C GLU A 6 4.91 41.23 38.10
N LEU A 7 6.12 40.97 37.60
CA LEU A 7 6.57 39.62 37.28
C LEU A 7 6.54 38.70 38.50
N GLN A 8 7.00 39.19 39.66
CA GLN A 8 6.98 38.41 40.90
C GLN A 8 5.55 38.11 41.37
N LYS A 9 4.62 39.07 41.20
CA LYS A 9 3.20 38.86 41.50
C LYS A 9 2.52 37.90 40.54
N GLU A 10 2.82 37.97 39.24
CA GLU A 10 2.31 37.00 38.26
C GLU A 10 2.87 35.60 38.52
N LEU A 11 4.15 35.50 38.87
CA LEU A 11 4.82 34.25 39.23
C LEU A 11 4.21 33.65 40.51
N ASP A 12 3.99 34.46 41.55
CA ASP A 12 3.34 34.05 42.81
C ASP A 12 1.88 33.62 42.58
N THR A 13 1.19 34.25 41.63
CA THR A 13 -0.20 33.91 41.29
C THR A 13 -0.25 32.59 40.50
N LYS A 14 0.68 32.37 39.56
CA LYS A 14 0.83 31.10 38.84
C LYS A 14 1.30 29.95 39.74
N LEU A 15 2.20 30.21 40.69
CA LEU A 15 2.62 29.25 41.73
C LEU A 15 1.47 28.88 42.66
N LYS A 16 0.54 29.80 42.96
CA LYS A 16 -0.68 29.51 43.72
C LYS A 16 -1.69 28.67 42.94
N LEU A 17 -1.75 28.81 41.61
CA LEU A 17 -2.60 28.02 40.72
C LEU A 17 -2.06 26.60 40.49
N GLN A 18 -0.77 26.35 40.73
CA GLN A 18 -0.14 25.02 40.74
C GLN A 18 -0.22 24.29 42.11
N ARG A 19 -1.08 24.75 43.04
CA ARG A 19 -1.35 24.01 44.29
C ARG A 19 -2.10 22.71 44.00
N SER A 20 -1.34 21.70 43.62
CA SER A 20 -1.63 20.28 43.72
C SER A 20 -2.03 19.91 45.16
N PRO A 21 -2.84 18.86 45.40
CA PRO A 21 -3.33 18.43 46.72
C PRO A 21 -2.27 18.00 47.74
N PHE A 22 -0.98 18.27 47.50
CA PHE A 22 0.10 18.07 48.45
C PHE A 22 0.52 19.42 49.06
N ASP A 23 0.00 19.71 50.25
CA ASP A 23 0.49 20.76 51.16
C ASP A 23 1.91 20.43 51.67
N ALA A 24 2.90 20.39 50.77
CA ALA A 24 4.30 20.22 51.14
C ALA A 24 4.95 21.61 51.34
N GLU A 25 5.63 21.79 52.47
CA GLU A 25 6.52 22.94 52.66
C GLU A 25 7.74 22.81 51.74
N TRP A 26 7.83 23.68 50.73
CA TRP A 26 8.96 23.74 49.82
C TRP A 26 10.14 24.49 50.46
N ARG A 27 11.34 23.90 50.40
CA ARG A 27 12.59 24.56 50.81
C ARG A 27 13.43 24.88 49.58
N ASP A 28 13.85 26.13 49.42
CA ASP A 28 14.77 26.55 48.36
C ASP A 28 16.19 25.99 48.60
N VAL A 29 16.73 25.28 47.60
CA VAL A 29 18.07 24.66 47.61
C VAL A 29 19.00 25.22 46.52
N THR A 30 18.64 26.33 45.86
CA THR A 30 19.38 26.89 44.71
C THR A 30 20.84 27.22 45.07
N GLN A 31 21.08 27.84 46.24
CA GLN A 31 22.44 28.18 46.68
C GLN A 31 23.29 26.95 46.99
N LEU A 32 22.68 25.91 47.58
CA LEU A 32 23.36 24.64 47.88
C LEU A 32 23.80 23.95 46.58
N MET A 33 22.90 23.84 45.60
CA MET A 33 23.21 23.24 44.30
C MET A 33 24.29 24.01 43.54
N SER A 34 24.24 25.35 43.56
CA SER A 34 25.26 26.20 42.93
C SER A 34 26.64 26.06 43.57
N ALA A 35 26.71 25.91 44.90
CA ALA A 35 27.96 25.67 45.62
C ALA A 35 28.55 24.29 45.28
N ALA A 36 27.72 23.24 45.35
CA ALA A 36 28.15 21.86 45.02
C ALA A 36 28.62 21.75 43.56
N ALA A 37 27.93 22.37 42.61
CA ALA A 37 28.32 22.36 41.20
C ALA A 37 29.70 23.00 40.95
N LYS A 38 30.10 24.00 41.75
CA LYS A 38 31.43 24.65 41.63
C LYS A 38 32.58 23.77 42.11
N GLU A 39 32.30 22.73 42.90
CA GLU A 39 33.31 21.76 43.34
C GLU A 39 33.62 20.70 42.27
N LEU A 40 32.75 20.55 41.26
CA LEU A 40 32.96 19.62 40.15
C LEU A 40 34.05 20.12 39.19
N LYS A 41 34.94 19.21 38.80
CA LYS A 41 35.97 19.45 37.78
C LYS A 41 35.42 19.16 36.38
N VAL A 42 36.09 19.70 35.36
CA VAL A 42 35.78 19.40 33.95
C VAL A 42 35.82 17.89 33.72
N GLY A 43 34.74 17.35 33.14
CA GLY A 43 34.56 15.91 32.89
C GLY A 43 33.92 15.13 34.03
N GLN A 44 33.58 15.77 35.16
CA GLN A 44 32.79 15.14 36.23
C GLN A 44 31.30 15.43 36.05
N LEU A 45 30.47 14.41 36.26
CA LEU A 45 29.01 14.48 36.26
C LEU A 45 28.51 13.73 37.50
N VAL A 46 27.50 14.30 38.17
CA VAL A 46 26.79 13.62 39.27
C VAL A 46 25.48 13.07 38.71
N HIS A 47 25.31 11.76 38.79
CA HIS A 47 24.13 11.03 38.35
C HIS A 47 24.00 9.74 39.16
N GLU A 48 22.87 9.06 39.08
CA GLU A 48 22.66 7.73 39.68
C GLU A 48 23.50 6.65 38.97
N ASP A 49 23.86 5.58 39.67
CA ASP A 49 24.79 4.55 39.17
C ASP A 49 24.29 3.84 37.89
N ASP A 50 22.98 3.79 37.67
CA ASP A 50 22.29 3.16 36.55
C ASP A 50 22.01 4.10 35.37
N PHE A 51 22.24 5.41 35.53
CA PHE A 51 22.08 6.39 34.44
C PHE A 51 23.18 6.26 33.38
N LYS A 52 22.78 6.18 32.10
CA LYS A 52 23.72 6.15 30.98
C LYS A 52 23.68 7.49 30.24
N LEU A 53 24.85 8.00 29.85
CA LEU A 53 24.94 9.20 29.01
C LEU A 53 24.17 9.07 27.69
N PHE A 54 23.97 7.85 27.19
CA PHE A 54 23.12 7.60 26.02
C PHE A 54 21.66 8.08 26.25
N ASP A 55 21.13 7.94 27.46
CA ASP A 55 19.78 8.36 27.81
C ASP A 55 19.62 9.90 27.77
N SER A 56 20.72 10.64 27.91
CA SER A 56 20.73 12.10 27.79
C SER A 56 20.63 12.61 26.35
N MET A 57 20.86 11.76 25.34
CA MET A 57 20.86 12.17 23.93
C MET A 57 19.46 12.55 23.41
N SER A 58 18.39 12.15 24.12
CA SER A 58 17.00 12.52 23.82
C SER A 58 16.46 13.65 24.69
N ALA A 59 17.30 14.23 25.57
CA ALA A 59 16.88 15.31 26.45
C ALA A 59 16.51 16.57 25.67
N LEU A 60 15.45 17.25 26.12
CA LEU A 60 15.07 18.57 25.61
C LEU A 60 15.85 19.66 26.36
N GLU A 61 16.19 20.72 25.62
CA GLU A 61 16.82 21.90 26.18
C GLU A 61 15.76 23.00 26.37
N LEU A 62 15.49 23.35 27.63
CA LEU A 62 14.57 24.44 27.96
C LEU A 62 15.15 25.78 27.49
N MET A 63 14.27 26.70 27.09
CA MET A 63 14.61 28.01 26.53
C MET A 63 15.31 27.99 25.17
N ASP A 64 15.56 26.82 24.57
CA ASP A 64 16.01 26.73 23.18
C ASP A 64 14.78 26.80 22.23
N PRO A 65 14.71 27.77 21.30
CA PRO A 65 13.55 27.94 20.41
C PRO A 65 13.22 26.75 19.50
N LYS A 66 14.18 25.83 19.27
CA LYS A 66 14.03 24.64 18.43
C LYS A 66 13.73 23.39 19.23
N MET A 67 14.04 23.35 20.52
CA MET A 67 13.85 22.16 21.38
C MET A 67 12.71 22.33 22.38
N ASP A 68 12.42 23.56 22.81
CA ASP A 68 11.43 23.84 23.84
C ASP A 68 10.05 24.14 23.23
N SER A 69 9.11 23.22 23.45
CA SER A 69 7.72 23.32 23.02
C SER A 69 6.93 24.40 23.77
N GLY A 70 7.37 24.80 24.97
CA GLY A 70 6.80 25.86 25.78
C GLY A 70 7.25 27.27 25.37
N MET A 71 8.21 27.40 24.45
CA MET A 71 8.66 28.70 23.95
C MET A 71 7.57 29.44 23.18
N LEU A 72 7.65 30.78 23.24
CA LEU A 72 6.68 31.68 22.61
C LEU A 72 6.57 31.44 21.10
N VAL A 73 5.34 31.31 20.61
CA VAL A 73 5.00 31.29 19.19
C VAL A 73 4.52 32.69 18.80
N ASN A 74 5.23 33.36 17.90
CA ASN A 74 4.92 34.74 17.50
C ASN A 74 4.78 35.72 18.69
N GLY A 75 5.56 35.50 19.76
CA GLY A 75 5.55 36.33 20.97
C GLY A 75 4.47 35.98 22.00
N VAL A 76 3.69 34.92 21.80
CA VAL A 76 2.61 34.48 22.71
C VAL A 76 2.85 33.03 23.15
N PRO A 77 2.62 32.68 24.43
CA PRO A 77 2.74 31.28 24.86
C PRO A 77 1.68 30.40 24.18
N PRO A 78 2.00 29.12 23.89
CA PRO A 78 1.02 28.17 23.38
C PRO A 78 -0.20 28.09 24.32
N GLN A 79 -1.40 28.31 23.79
CA GLN A 79 -2.63 28.26 24.57
C GLN A 79 -3.22 26.86 24.60
N SER A 80 -3.64 26.40 25.79
CA SER A 80 -4.33 25.12 25.95
C SER A 80 -5.68 25.10 25.22
N ILE A 81 -6.16 23.89 24.89
CA ILE A 81 -7.44 23.69 24.18
C ILE A 81 -8.61 24.29 24.98
N SER A 82 -8.68 24.04 26.29
CA SER A 82 -9.75 24.57 27.14
C SER A 82 -9.71 26.10 27.24
N ALA A 83 -8.52 26.71 27.32
CA ALA A 83 -8.38 28.17 27.34
C ALA A 83 -8.89 28.83 26.04
N ARG A 84 -8.71 28.17 24.89
CA ARG A 84 -9.23 28.63 23.58
C ARG A 84 -10.76 28.61 23.51
N LEU A 85 -11.39 27.66 24.21
CA LEU A 85 -12.83 27.59 24.30
C LEU A 85 -13.36 28.70 25.23
N GLU A 86 -12.76 28.86 26.40
CA GLU A 86 -13.13 29.87 27.40
C GLU A 86 -13.00 31.31 26.89
N ASN A 87 -11.94 31.60 26.12
CA ASN A 87 -11.69 32.94 25.57
C ASN A 87 -12.45 33.22 24.26
N GLY A 88 -13.27 32.27 23.78
CA GLY A 88 -14.08 32.42 22.56
C GLY A 88 -13.30 32.35 21.25
N SER A 89 -12.07 31.81 21.25
CA SER A 89 -11.27 31.62 20.02
C SER A 89 -11.76 30.45 19.16
N VAL A 90 -12.62 29.57 19.70
CA VAL A 90 -13.27 28.48 18.97
C VAL A 90 -14.62 28.97 18.44
N SER A 91 -14.78 29.01 17.11
CA SER A 91 -16.05 29.38 16.50
C SER A 91 -17.08 28.26 16.67
N LEU A 92 -18.20 28.55 17.33
CA LEU A 92 -19.34 27.63 17.49
C LEU A 92 -20.60 28.09 16.73
N GLU A 93 -20.58 29.31 16.18
CA GLU A 93 -21.64 29.83 15.31
C GLU A 93 -21.14 29.96 13.88
N PHE A 94 -21.93 29.48 12.91
CA PHE A 94 -21.55 29.46 11.51
C PHE A 94 -22.51 30.31 10.68
N SER A 95 -22.07 31.50 10.28
CA SER A 95 -22.88 32.44 9.48
C SER A 95 -22.56 32.45 7.98
N SER A 96 -21.43 31.85 7.58
CA SER A 96 -20.90 31.93 6.22
C SER A 96 -20.73 30.53 5.64
N PRO A 97 -21.55 30.13 4.64
CA PRO A 97 -21.39 28.83 3.98
C PRO A 97 -20.04 28.66 3.28
N ARG A 98 -19.43 29.77 2.84
CA ARG A 98 -18.10 29.77 2.19
C ARG A 98 -16.98 29.45 3.18
N ASP A 99 -17.06 29.98 4.39
CA ASP A 99 -16.06 29.73 5.43
C ASP A 99 -16.19 28.30 5.99
N VAL A 100 -17.43 27.80 6.09
CA VAL A 100 -17.69 26.37 6.39
C VAL A 100 -17.09 25.48 5.31
N LEU A 101 -17.35 25.75 4.02
CA LEU A 101 -16.76 25.00 2.92
C LEU A 101 -15.22 25.00 2.98
N ALA A 102 -14.60 26.17 3.17
CA ALA A 102 -13.15 26.29 3.30
C ALA A 102 -12.59 25.53 4.52
N THR A 103 -13.34 25.48 5.62
CA THR A 103 -12.97 24.73 6.83
C THR A 103 -13.04 23.22 6.60
N LEU A 104 -14.04 22.74 5.86
CA LEU A 104 -14.13 21.32 5.47
C LEU A 104 -13.01 20.92 4.52
N ASP A 105 -12.65 21.78 3.58
CA ASP A 105 -11.54 21.53 2.64
C ASP A 105 -10.19 21.49 3.40
N GLU A 106 -9.95 22.40 4.34
CA GLU A 106 -8.75 22.37 5.19
C GLU A 106 -8.72 21.11 6.08
N LEU A 107 -9.86 20.67 6.60
CA LEU A 107 -9.95 19.43 7.38
C LEU A 107 -9.60 18.20 6.53
N PHE A 108 -10.08 18.17 5.29
CA PHE A 108 -9.75 17.12 4.32
C PHE A 108 -8.26 17.13 3.95
N CYS A 109 -7.64 18.30 3.82
CA CYS A 109 -6.18 18.41 3.64
C CYS A 109 -5.41 17.83 4.84
N CYS A 110 -5.85 18.13 6.06
CA CYS A 110 -5.22 17.61 7.27
C CYS A 110 -5.36 16.08 7.38
N GLU A 111 -6.55 15.54 7.12
CA GLU A 111 -6.81 14.10 7.09
C GLU A 111 -5.94 13.41 6.04
N THR A 112 -5.94 13.91 4.81
CA THR A 112 -5.15 13.29 3.73
C THR A 112 -3.66 13.39 3.99
N GLY A 113 -3.19 14.53 4.54
CA GLY A 113 -1.81 14.69 4.98
C GLY A 113 -1.40 13.63 6.00
N TRP A 114 -2.28 13.35 6.98
CA TRP A 114 -2.07 12.26 7.95
C TRP A 114 -2.02 10.88 7.29
N LEU A 115 -3.00 10.55 6.43
CA LEU A 115 -3.03 9.28 5.70
C LEU A 115 -1.80 9.07 4.79
N ASN A 116 -1.16 10.17 4.37
CA ASN A 116 0.07 10.17 3.58
C ASN A 116 1.36 10.29 4.42
N GLY A 117 1.29 10.09 5.74
CA GLY A 117 2.44 9.92 6.62
C GLY A 117 2.82 11.12 7.49
N LEU A 118 2.06 12.23 7.47
CA LEU A 118 2.27 13.30 8.46
C LEU A 118 1.81 12.83 9.85
N PRO A 119 2.46 13.27 10.95
CA PRO A 119 2.01 12.88 12.29
C PRO A 119 0.62 13.38 12.64
N LEU A 120 -0.19 12.54 13.31
CA LEU A 120 -1.56 12.88 13.69
C LEU A 120 -1.65 14.21 14.48
N ALA A 121 -0.74 14.38 15.46
CA ALA A 121 -0.65 15.57 16.29
C ALA A 121 -0.29 16.85 15.52
N GLN A 122 0.33 16.73 14.35
CA GLN A 122 0.82 17.84 13.52
C GLN A 122 -0.01 18.06 12.24
N SER A 123 -1.07 17.27 12.05
CA SER A 123 -1.96 17.32 10.90
C SER A 123 -3.41 17.45 11.36
N LEU A 124 -4.15 16.33 11.48
CA LEU A 124 -5.57 16.34 11.81
C LEU A 124 -5.90 16.94 13.19
N LEU A 125 -5.05 16.70 14.21
CA LEU A 125 -5.25 17.29 15.55
C LEU A 125 -4.82 18.77 15.64
N THR A 126 -4.39 19.40 14.55
CA THR A 126 -4.29 20.87 14.50
C THR A 126 -5.65 21.54 14.40
N SER A 127 -6.69 20.79 14.01
CA SER A 127 -8.08 21.24 14.09
C SER A 127 -8.56 21.20 15.54
N VAL A 128 -9.01 22.35 16.06
CA VAL A 128 -9.59 22.46 17.41
C VAL A 128 -10.82 21.57 17.57
N TYR A 129 -11.57 21.35 16.48
CA TYR A 129 -12.80 20.55 16.48
C TYR A 129 -12.56 19.04 16.63
N MET A 130 -11.31 18.58 16.52
CA MET A 130 -10.91 17.19 16.73
C MET A 130 -10.55 16.86 18.19
N HIS A 131 -10.76 17.82 19.11
CA HIS A 131 -10.49 17.67 20.54
C HIS A 131 -11.79 17.62 21.34
N ARG A 132 -11.75 16.89 22.47
CA ARG A 132 -12.92 16.62 23.33
C ARG A 132 -13.78 17.84 23.65
N ASP A 133 -13.19 18.87 24.27
CA ASP A 133 -13.98 19.98 24.80
C ASP A 133 -14.64 20.81 23.68
N PRO A 134 -13.92 21.20 22.60
CA PRO A 134 -14.55 21.85 21.44
C PRO A 134 -15.56 20.97 20.70
N LEU A 135 -15.30 19.66 20.54
CA LEU A 135 -16.21 18.73 19.87
C LEU A 135 -17.54 18.63 20.63
N ASN A 136 -17.48 18.40 21.95
CA ASN A 136 -18.68 18.31 22.78
C ASN A 136 -19.43 19.63 22.80
N ALA A 137 -18.73 20.76 22.88
CA ALA A 137 -19.35 22.09 22.81
C ALA A 137 -20.04 22.34 21.45
N LEU A 138 -19.42 21.91 20.35
CA LEU A 138 -19.99 22.00 19.01
C LEU A 138 -21.26 21.15 18.88
N CYS A 139 -21.20 19.88 19.28
CA CYS A 139 -22.36 18.99 19.23
C CYS A 139 -23.48 19.42 20.19
N ALA A 140 -23.15 20.06 21.32
CA ALA A 140 -24.14 20.54 22.27
C ALA A 140 -24.99 21.68 21.69
N GLN A 141 -24.45 22.46 20.74
CA GLN A 141 -25.24 23.44 19.98
C GLN A 141 -26.31 22.76 19.10
N LEU A 142 -26.08 21.51 18.70
CA LEU A 142 -26.98 20.75 17.84
C LEU A 142 -28.06 20.02 18.65
N VAL A 143 -27.68 19.37 19.74
CA VAL A 143 -28.56 18.57 20.59
C VAL A 143 -28.12 18.68 22.04
N THR A 144 -29.06 18.95 22.96
CA THR A 144 -28.81 18.90 24.41
C THR A 144 -29.95 18.14 25.08
N PRO A 145 -29.69 17.07 25.87
CA PRO A 145 -28.39 16.53 26.26
C PRO A 145 -27.70 15.73 25.13
N LEU A 146 -26.35 15.69 25.11
CA LEU A 146 -25.56 14.99 24.07
C LEU A 146 -25.83 13.48 24.05
N GLU A 147 -26.19 12.92 25.20
CA GLU A 147 -26.54 11.53 25.40
C GLU A 147 -27.70 11.08 24.51
N SER A 148 -28.55 12.01 24.05
CA SER A 148 -29.61 11.73 23.09
C SER A 148 -29.12 11.25 21.72
N LEU A 149 -27.87 11.56 21.33
CA LEU A 149 -27.26 11.07 20.09
C LEU A 149 -26.63 9.68 20.23
N VAL A 150 -26.47 9.20 21.47
CA VAL A 150 -25.71 8.00 21.80
C VAL A 150 -26.62 6.89 22.33
N SER A 151 -27.79 7.24 22.87
CA SER A 151 -28.77 6.29 23.40
C SER A 151 -29.17 5.25 22.35
N ALA A 152 -29.05 3.97 22.70
CA ALA A 152 -29.35 2.84 21.80
C ALA A 152 -30.81 2.81 21.31
N ASP A 153 -31.75 3.33 22.11
CA ASP A 153 -33.18 3.38 21.77
C ASP A 153 -33.59 4.70 21.06
N ALA A 154 -32.66 5.65 20.90
CA ALA A 154 -32.98 6.95 20.31
C ALA A 154 -32.94 6.89 18.78
N ASP A 155 -34.04 7.27 18.15
CA ASP A 155 -34.04 7.56 16.71
C ASP A 155 -33.38 8.91 16.47
N VAL A 156 -32.11 8.88 16.05
CA VAL A 156 -31.29 10.06 15.76
C VAL A 156 -32.01 11.02 14.82
N ARG A 157 -32.81 10.53 13.88
CA ARG A 157 -33.56 11.38 12.95
C ARG A 157 -34.62 12.20 13.68
N ASN A 158 -35.33 11.60 14.63
CA ASN A 158 -36.32 12.32 15.44
C ASN A 158 -35.64 13.32 16.37
N VAL A 159 -34.52 12.92 17.01
CA VAL A 159 -33.72 13.83 17.85
C VAL A 159 -33.29 15.07 17.06
N LEU A 160 -32.84 14.91 15.82
CA LEU A 160 -32.45 16.04 14.96
C LEU A 160 -33.66 16.90 14.55
N ASN A 161 -34.79 16.29 14.22
CA ASN A 161 -36.01 17.04 13.87
C ASN A 161 -36.51 17.90 15.03
N ASP A 162 -36.38 17.43 16.26
CA ASP A 162 -36.87 18.12 17.46
C ASP A 162 -35.92 19.23 17.93
N ASN A 163 -34.61 19.09 17.70
CA ASN A 163 -33.59 20.01 18.23
C ASN A 163 -33.03 20.99 17.18
N VAL A 164 -33.00 20.63 15.89
CA VAL A 164 -32.33 21.43 14.87
C VAL A 164 -33.32 22.38 14.17
N GLY A 165 -33.15 23.68 14.40
CA GLY A 165 -33.96 24.73 13.78
C GLY A 165 -33.84 24.81 12.26
N ASN A 166 -34.60 25.73 11.65
CA ASN A 166 -34.70 25.89 10.19
C ASN A 166 -33.86 27.04 9.63
N SER A 167 -33.03 27.70 10.45
CA SER A 167 -32.21 28.83 9.99
C SER A 167 -31.02 28.40 9.14
N ALA A 168 -30.40 29.37 8.45
CA ALA A 168 -29.18 29.11 7.69
C ALA A 168 -28.03 28.70 8.62
N LYS A 169 -27.96 29.29 9.82
CA LYS A 169 -26.97 28.93 10.85
C LYS A 169 -27.14 27.50 11.34
N ASP A 170 -28.38 27.06 11.60
CA ASP A 170 -28.66 25.68 12.04
C ASP A 170 -28.27 24.65 10.98
N SER A 171 -28.50 24.99 9.71
CA SER A 171 -28.11 24.14 8.58
C SER A 171 -26.60 24.01 8.45
N LEU A 172 -25.86 25.10 8.68
CA LEU A 172 -24.38 25.09 8.67
C LEU A 172 -23.79 24.40 9.90
N LEU A 173 -24.42 24.54 11.06
CA LEU A 173 -24.07 23.80 12.27
C LEU A 173 -24.22 22.29 12.07
N LEU A 174 -25.33 21.86 11.49
CA LEU A 174 -25.56 20.45 11.16
C LEU A 174 -24.48 19.90 10.21
N VAL A 175 -24.09 20.69 9.19
CA VAL A 175 -22.99 20.34 8.29
C VAL A 175 -21.66 20.20 9.04
N MET A 176 -21.31 21.15 9.91
CA MET A 176 -20.07 21.09 10.69
C MET A 176 -20.04 19.88 11.63
N CYS A 177 -21.10 19.66 12.42
CA CYS A 177 -21.18 18.52 13.34
C CYS A 177 -21.07 17.17 12.62
N SER A 178 -21.85 16.99 11.55
CA SER A 178 -21.87 15.72 10.80
C SER A 178 -20.53 15.42 10.14
N MET A 179 -19.90 16.42 9.54
CA MET A 179 -18.61 16.25 8.86
C MET A 179 -17.45 16.00 9.83
N VAL A 180 -17.42 16.71 10.98
CA VAL A 180 -16.38 16.51 12.01
C VAL A 180 -16.50 15.12 12.62
N LEU A 181 -17.70 14.71 13.05
CA LEU A 181 -17.94 13.37 13.62
C LEU A 181 -17.63 12.26 12.61
N GLY A 182 -18.07 12.43 11.35
CA GLY A 182 -17.75 11.48 10.29
C GLY A 182 -16.25 11.35 10.05
N THR A 183 -15.53 12.48 9.99
CA THR A 183 -14.07 12.49 9.77
C THR A 183 -13.34 11.82 10.92
N LEU A 184 -13.74 12.12 12.16
CA LEU A 184 -13.17 11.50 13.34
C LEU A 184 -13.40 9.98 13.31
N LYS A 185 -14.64 9.52 13.09
CA LYS A 185 -14.94 8.08 13.12
C LYS A 185 -14.24 7.31 12.01
N THR A 186 -14.17 7.86 10.80
CA THR A 186 -13.41 7.25 9.70
C THR A 186 -11.92 7.22 10.00
N SER A 187 -11.35 8.30 10.54
CA SER A 187 -9.95 8.34 10.94
C SER A 187 -9.62 7.35 12.05
N ASP A 188 -10.51 7.20 13.03
CA ASP A 188 -10.38 6.24 14.14
C ASP A 188 -10.37 4.78 13.63
N LEU A 189 -11.28 4.44 12.70
CA LEU A 189 -11.30 3.12 12.06
C LEU A 189 -10.01 2.81 11.30
N VAL A 190 -9.50 3.77 10.53
CA VAL A 190 -8.24 3.61 9.78
C VAL A 190 -7.05 3.51 10.74
N ARG A 191 -7.04 4.30 11.82
CA ARG A 191 -6.00 4.25 12.86
C ARG A 191 -5.95 2.87 13.52
N ASP A 192 -7.10 2.34 13.93
CA ASP A 192 -7.15 1.05 14.62
C ASP A 192 -6.73 -0.08 13.67
N ALA A 193 -7.12 -0.03 12.39
CA ALA A 193 -6.65 -0.96 11.38
C ALA A 193 -5.12 -0.87 11.18
N ALA A 194 -4.56 0.35 11.15
CA ALA A 194 -3.13 0.57 11.03
C ALA A 194 -2.36 0.04 12.26
N LEU A 195 -2.84 0.32 13.48
CA LEU A 195 -2.25 -0.20 14.73
C LEU A 195 -2.36 -1.72 14.86
N ARG A 196 -3.44 -2.31 14.33
CA ARG A 196 -3.62 -3.76 14.31
C ARG A 196 -2.70 -4.42 13.28
N ALA A 197 -2.38 -3.72 12.20
CA ALA A 197 -1.39 -4.16 11.25
C ALA A 197 0.03 -4.05 11.85
N ASP A 198 0.94 -4.93 11.42
CA ASP A 198 2.33 -4.98 11.90
C ASP A 198 3.17 -3.84 11.28
N ILE A 199 2.80 -2.60 11.57
CA ILE A 199 3.44 -1.37 11.06
C ILE A 199 4.52 -0.87 12.03
N TYR A 200 5.51 -0.16 11.50
CA TYR A 200 6.53 0.48 12.34
C TYR A 200 6.12 1.91 12.69
N GLU A 201 5.78 2.15 13.95
CA GLU A 201 5.42 3.48 14.46
C GLU A 201 6.57 4.48 14.28
N GLU A 202 6.25 5.73 13.96
CA GLU A 202 7.20 6.83 13.69
C GLU A 202 8.15 6.61 12.49
N GLU A 203 7.97 5.51 11.74
CA GLU A 203 8.64 5.25 10.47
C GLU A 203 7.64 5.15 9.32
N ASP A 204 6.67 4.24 9.43
CA ASP A 204 5.62 4.03 8.42
C ASP A 204 4.41 4.94 8.65
N PHE A 205 4.07 5.19 9.92
CA PHE A 205 2.88 5.94 10.33
C PHE A 205 3.05 6.50 11.74
N SER A 206 2.36 7.59 12.00
CA SER A 206 2.31 8.24 13.32
C SER A 206 0.84 8.32 13.76
N PRO A 207 0.28 7.20 14.28
CA PRO A 207 -1.13 7.10 14.68
C PRO A 207 -1.45 7.90 15.94
N GLY A 208 -0.46 8.17 16.78
CA GLY A 208 -0.62 8.86 18.05
C GLY A 208 -1.64 8.21 19.00
N ASN A 209 -2.04 8.97 20.03
CA ASN A 209 -2.97 8.50 21.05
C ASN A 209 -4.45 8.45 20.59
N GLY A 210 -4.72 8.71 19.31
CA GLY A 210 -6.08 8.73 18.75
C GLY A 210 -6.87 9.98 19.12
N PHE A 211 -8.18 9.84 19.22
CA PHE A 211 -9.12 10.94 19.42
C PHE A 211 -9.87 10.79 20.75
N ASP A 212 -9.81 11.82 21.62
CA ASP A 212 -10.68 11.89 22.80
C ASP A 212 -12.00 12.57 22.42
N VAL A 213 -13.07 11.78 22.34
CA VAL A 213 -14.43 12.22 22.01
C VAL A 213 -15.34 12.38 23.23
N GLY A 214 -14.84 12.13 24.44
CA GLY A 214 -15.59 12.29 25.69
C GLY A 214 -16.95 11.57 25.70
N VAL A 215 -18.03 12.32 25.95
CA VAL A 215 -19.41 11.79 26.06
C VAL A 215 -19.88 11.08 24.79
N LEU A 216 -19.31 11.45 23.64
CA LEU A 216 -19.67 10.88 22.33
C LEU A 216 -18.91 9.58 22.01
N ALA A 217 -18.03 9.09 22.89
CA ALA A 217 -17.33 7.81 22.71
C ALA A 217 -18.21 6.62 22.29
N PRO A 218 -19.45 6.46 22.81
CA PRO A 218 -20.29 5.32 22.43
C PRO A 218 -21.13 5.56 21.16
N ILE A 219 -20.96 6.69 20.45
CA ILE A 219 -21.74 6.98 19.25
C ILE A 219 -21.51 5.89 18.18
N SER A 220 -22.61 5.35 17.65
CA SER A 220 -22.53 4.25 16.67
C SER A 220 -22.26 4.77 15.26
N VAL A 221 -21.77 3.88 14.39
CA VAL A 221 -21.56 4.21 12.96
C VAL A 221 -22.89 4.55 12.29
N GLU A 222 -23.96 3.85 12.64
CA GLU A 222 -25.32 4.05 12.11
C GLU A 222 -25.90 5.41 12.52
N ALA A 223 -25.61 5.86 13.75
CA ALA A 223 -26.00 7.19 14.23
C ALA A 223 -25.32 8.30 13.40
N ILE A 224 -24.02 8.15 13.12
CA ILE A 224 -23.27 9.10 12.29
C ILE A 224 -23.73 9.05 10.83
N ASP A 225 -23.99 7.85 10.26
CA ASP A 225 -24.54 7.73 8.90
C ASP A 225 -25.91 8.43 8.80
N THR A 226 -26.77 8.25 9.80
CA THR A 226 -28.08 8.92 9.86
C THR A 226 -27.92 10.44 9.92
N LEU A 227 -26.97 10.94 10.73
CA LEU A 227 -26.65 12.36 10.81
C LEU A 227 -26.17 12.93 9.46
N LEU A 228 -25.27 12.22 8.77
CA LEU A 228 -24.80 12.59 7.43
C LEU A 228 -25.93 12.53 6.39
N GLN A 229 -26.80 11.53 6.47
CA GLN A 229 -27.95 11.39 5.58
C GLN A 229 -28.94 12.55 5.75
N VAL A 230 -29.33 12.88 7.00
CA VAL A 230 -30.22 14.02 7.28
C VAL A 230 -29.59 15.33 6.80
N THR A 231 -28.28 15.48 6.96
CA THR A 231 -27.52 16.63 6.45
C THR A 231 -27.60 16.72 4.93
N GLN A 232 -27.38 15.61 4.22
CA GLN A 232 -27.47 15.55 2.76
C GLN A 232 -28.88 15.92 2.28
N GLU A 233 -29.93 15.32 2.85
CA GLU A 233 -31.31 15.57 2.48
C GLU A 233 -31.70 17.05 2.69
N ARG A 234 -31.29 17.64 3.82
CA ARG A 234 -31.52 19.07 4.10
C ARG A 234 -30.83 19.97 3.06
N LEU A 235 -29.59 19.67 2.67
CA LEU A 235 -28.87 20.40 1.63
C LEU A 235 -29.51 20.26 0.24
N GLU A 236 -30.05 19.08 -0.09
CA GLU A 236 -30.76 18.83 -1.36
C GLU A 236 -32.09 19.61 -1.44
N VAL A 237 -32.80 19.75 -0.31
CA VAL A 237 -33.98 20.62 -0.22
C VAL A 237 -33.58 22.09 -0.42
N LEU A 238 -32.53 22.57 0.25
CA LEU A 238 -31.99 23.93 0.08
C LEU A 238 -31.54 24.20 -1.36
N LEU A 239 -30.89 23.24 -2.01
CA LEU A 239 -30.50 23.33 -3.43
C LEU A 239 -31.73 23.53 -4.33
N SER A 240 -32.80 22.77 -4.06
CA SER A 240 -34.06 22.86 -4.80
C SER A 240 -34.76 24.21 -4.58
N GLN A 241 -34.74 24.74 -3.34
CA GLN A 241 -35.27 26.07 -3.00
C GLN A 241 -34.50 27.21 -3.69
N HIS A 242 -33.17 27.11 -3.77
CA HIS A 242 -32.36 28.05 -4.54
C HIS A 242 -32.69 27.99 -6.04
N LYS A 243 -32.75 26.79 -6.63
CA LYS A 243 -33.10 26.62 -8.05
C LYS A 243 -34.51 27.18 -8.36
N ALA A 244 -35.49 26.94 -7.49
CA ALA A 244 -36.85 27.47 -7.63
C ALA A 244 -36.92 29.01 -7.47
N SER A 245 -36.06 29.58 -6.62
CA SER A 245 -35.99 31.03 -6.43
C SER A 245 -35.33 31.75 -7.62
N SER A 246 -34.39 31.07 -8.30
CA SER A 246 -33.75 31.54 -9.53
C SER A 246 -34.74 31.62 -10.71
N SER A 247 -35.59 30.59 -10.88
CA SER A 247 -36.61 30.54 -11.94
C SER A 247 -37.75 31.56 -11.76
N LYS A 248 -38.07 31.95 -10.52
CA LYS A 248 -39.02 33.05 -10.22
C LYS A 248 -38.47 34.45 -10.56
N LYS A 249 -37.15 34.67 -10.48
CA LYS A 249 -36.52 35.96 -10.87
C LYS A 249 -36.39 36.10 -12.39
N SER A 250 -36.16 35.01 -13.14
CA SER A 250 -36.06 35.06 -14.61
C SER A 250 -37.41 35.29 -15.29
N SER A 251 -38.50 34.75 -14.74
CA SER A 251 -39.88 34.98 -15.22
C SER A 251 -40.36 36.42 -14.96
N LYS A 252 -40.02 37.03 -13.82
CA LYS A 252 -40.33 38.44 -13.53
C LYS A 252 -39.62 39.44 -14.46
N LYS A 253 -38.44 39.10 -14.99
CA LYS A 253 -37.70 39.95 -15.95
C LYS A 253 -38.31 39.92 -17.37
N LYS A 254 -39.14 38.92 -17.70
CA LYS A 254 -39.84 38.80 -18.99
C LYS A 254 -41.23 39.45 -18.99
N GLN A 255 -41.75 39.86 -17.82
CA GLN A 255 -43.08 40.43 -17.65
C GLN A 255 -43.02 41.90 -17.18
N GLY A 256 -42.17 42.69 -17.83
CA GLY A 256 -42.09 44.14 -17.64
C GLY A 256 -42.91 44.94 -18.66
N LYS A 257 -44.22 44.66 -18.80
CA LYS A 257 -45.20 45.62 -19.37
C LYS A 257 -46.66 45.12 -19.22
N LYS A 258 -47.33 45.52 -18.13
CA LYS A 258 -48.69 46.12 -18.07
C LYS A 258 -49.38 45.88 -16.71
N SER A 259 -49.77 47.02 -16.12
CA SER A 259 -50.97 47.34 -15.31
C SER A 259 -51.36 46.47 -14.10
N SER A 260 -51.25 47.13 -12.95
CA SER A 260 -52.26 47.26 -11.87
C SER A 260 -53.57 46.47 -11.98
N ALA A 261 -53.85 45.63 -10.97
CA ALA A 261 -55.14 45.58 -10.28
C ALA A 261 -55.00 44.74 -8.99
N SER A 262 -55.68 45.21 -7.95
CA SER A 262 -55.86 44.58 -6.64
C SER A 262 -56.61 43.25 -6.70
N ALA A 263 -56.16 42.24 -5.95
CA ALA A 263 -57.03 41.17 -5.47
C ALA A 263 -56.46 40.58 -4.17
N THR A 264 -57.15 40.88 -3.07
CA THR A 264 -57.21 40.09 -1.83
C THR A 264 -57.74 38.70 -2.15
N GLY A 265 -57.02 37.66 -1.71
CA GLY A 265 -57.45 36.27 -1.84
C GLY A 265 -56.54 35.34 -1.05
N ASN A 266 -57.11 34.72 -0.03
CA ASN A 266 -56.51 33.70 0.83
C ASN A 266 -55.76 32.64 0.03
N ASN A 267 -54.55 32.30 0.48
CA ASN A 267 -53.90 31.03 0.18
C ASN A 267 -53.26 30.49 1.47
N GLU A 268 -54.13 30.05 2.38
CA GLU A 268 -53.79 28.96 3.31
C GLU A 268 -53.73 27.68 2.47
N THR A 269 -52.51 27.20 2.19
CA THR A 269 -52.11 25.79 1.89
C THR A 269 -50.73 25.74 1.23
N ALA A 270 -49.70 26.25 1.93
CA ALA A 270 -48.29 25.99 1.57
C ALA A 270 -47.34 26.22 2.77
N ALA A 271 -47.50 25.41 3.82
CA ALA A 271 -46.44 25.12 4.79
C ALA A 271 -46.33 23.58 4.81
N ALA A 272 -45.16 22.94 4.77
CA ALA A 272 -44.13 23.07 5.79
C ALA A 272 -42.76 22.54 5.31
N SER A 273 -41.69 22.95 6.00
CA SER A 273 -40.26 22.74 5.72
C SER A 273 -39.58 23.74 4.75
N GLY A 274 -39.85 25.04 4.90
CA GLY A 274 -39.02 26.08 4.28
C GLY A 274 -37.78 26.38 5.12
N TYR A 275 -36.62 25.78 4.82
CA TYR A 275 -35.32 26.20 5.37
C TYR A 275 -34.91 27.59 4.86
N GLU A 276 -34.21 28.36 5.69
CA GLU A 276 -33.64 29.65 5.28
C GLU A 276 -32.50 29.47 4.27
N LEU A 277 -32.45 30.32 3.24
CA LEU A 277 -31.43 30.24 2.19
C LEU A 277 -30.02 30.49 2.75
N LEU A 278 -29.09 29.57 2.49
CA LEU A 278 -27.70 29.68 2.95
C LEU A 278 -26.95 30.92 2.45
N TYR A 279 -27.36 31.48 1.31
CA TYR A 279 -26.66 32.60 0.69
C TYR A 279 -27.63 33.56 -0.01
N PRO A 280 -27.43 34.89 0.10
CA PRO A 280 -28.33 35.87 -0.53
C PRO A 280 -28.35 35.77 -2.06
N ASN A 281 -27.20 35.49 -2.69
CA ASN A 281 -27.13 35.25 -4.12
C ASN A 281 -27.58 33.82 -4.42
N VAL A 282 -28.81 33.70 -4.93
CA VAL A 282 -29.47 32.42 -5.18
C VAL A 282 -28.67 31.47 -6.10
N ARG A 283 -27.91 31.99 -7.07
CA ARG A 283 -27.09 31.15 -7.96
C ARG A 283 -25.90 30.56 -7.20
N VAL A 284 -25.17 31.43 -6.49
CA VAL A 284 -24.00 31.03 -5.70
C VAL A 284 -24.43 30.15 -4.52
N GLY A 285 -25.59 30.43 -3.91
CA GLY A 285 -26.18 29.60 -2.87
C GLY A 285 -26.53 28.18 -3.34
N ALA A 286 -27.05 28.02 -4.56
CA ALA A 286 -27.23 26.69 -5.16
C ALA A 286 -25.89 25.96 -5.33
N MET A 287 -24.87 26.65 -5.86
CA MET A 287 -23.53 26.08 -6.08
C MET A 287 -22.82 25.72 -4.75
N LEU A 288 -23.03 26.50 -3.70
CA LEU A 288 -22.55 26.19 -2.35
C LEU A 288 -23.21 24.94 -1.76
N CYS A 289 -24.54 24.81 -1.90
CA CYS A 289 -25.22 23.57 -1.52
C CYS A 289 -24.64 22.37 -2.29
N GLU A 290 -24.40 22.53 -3.59
CA GLU A 290 -23.81 21.47 -4.42
C GLU A 290 -22.41 21.07 -3.95
N ALA A 291 -21.54 22.04 -3.65
CA ALA A 291 -20.19 21.79 -3.11
C ALA A 291 -20.25 21.04 -1.76
N LEU A 292 -21.11 21.48 -0.83
CA LEU A 292 -21.28 20.83 0.48
C LEU A 292 -21.83 19.41 0.35
N ILE A 293 -22.80 19.18 -0.56
CA ILE A 293 -23.33 17.83 -0.84
C ILE A 293 -22.22 16.89 -1.33
N ARG A 294 -21.29 17.35 -2.18
CA ARG A 294 -20.15 16.53 -2.64
C ARG A 294 -19.31 16.04 -1.46
N ARG A 295 -18.99 16.91 -0.48
CA ARG A 295 -18.22 16.53 0.73
C ARG A 295 -18.99 15.55 1.62
N VAL A 296 -20.27 15.81 1.88
CA VAL A 296 -21.10 14.94 2.73
C VAL A 296 -21.24 13.54 2.11
N ARG A 297 -21.45 13.46 0.78
CA ARG A 297 -21.53 12.18 0.06
C ARG A 297 -20.22 11.41 0.14
N LEU A 298 -19.08 12.07 -0.09
CA LEU A 298 -17.77 11.44 0.05
C LEU A 298 -17.57 10.90 1.47
N ARG A 299 -17.84 11.72 2.49
CA ARG A 299 -17.67 11.30 3.88
C ARG A 299 -18.54 10.10 4.24
N ARG A 300 -19.79 10.10 3.77
CA ARG A 300 -20.72 9.00 4.00
C ARG A 300 -20.26 7.70 3.34
N GLU A 301 -19.80 7.77 2.08
CA GLU A 301 -19.27 6.59 1.38
C GLU A 301 -18.00 6.04 2.07
N LEU A 302 -17.09 6.92 2.50
CA LEU A 302 -15.90 6.51 3.25
C LEU A 302 -16.26 5.86 4.59
N LEU A 303 -17.22 6.43 5.34
CA LEU A 303 -17.68 5.87 6.60
C LEU A 303 -18.26 4.47 6.42
N ALA A 304 -19.19 4.31 5.48
CA ALA A 304 -19.80 3.01 5.20
C ALA A 304 -18.76 1.97 4.77
N THR A 305 -17.81 2.37 3.91
CA THR A 305 -16.80 1.46 3.37
C THR A 305 -15.78 1.02 4.44
N TYR A 306 -15.22 1.98 5.20
CA TYR A 306 -14.26 1.65 6.27
C TYR A 306 -14.93 0.91 7.44
N ALA A 307 -16.17 1.26 7.80
CA ALA A 307 -16.89 0.53 8.85
C ALA A 307 -17.22 -0.90 8.43
N GLY A 308 -17.55 -1.13 7.15
CA GLY A 308 -17.76 -2.46 6.60
C GLY A 308 -16.50 -3.34 6.58
N LEU A 309 -15.31 -2.72 6.53
CA LEU A 309 -14.04 -3.43 6.69
C LEU A 309 -13.69 -3.64 8.17
N GLY A 310 -13.88 -2.62 9.02
CA GLY A 310 -13.47 -2.64 10.42
C GLY A 310 -12.01 -3.06 10.58
N LEU A 311 -11.74 -3.98 11.50
CA LEU A 311 -10.43 -4.62 11.71
C LEU A 311 -10.21 -5.86 10.82
N ALA A 312 -11.01 -6.03 9.78
CA ALA A 312 -11.11 -7.24 8.95
C ALA A 312 -11.49 -8.50 9.76
N GLU A 313 -12.27 -8.33 10.83
CA GLU A 313 -12.80 -9.41 11.66
C GLU A 313 -14.26 -9.72 11.29
N GLY A 314 -14.61 -11.00 11.13
CA GLY A 314 -15.98 -11.44 10.83
C GLY A 314 -16.31 -11.56 9.34
N ALA A 315 -17.59 -11.39 8.98
CA ALA A 315 -18.11 -11.60 7.64
C ALA A 315 -17.65 -10.49 6.67
N LEU A 316 -16.44 -10.63 6.15
CA LEU A 316 -15.79 -9.64 5.30
C LEU A 316 -16.27 -9.74 3.84
N ASN A 317 -16.92 -8.70 3.33
CA ASN A 317 -17.30 -8.60 1.92
C ASN A 317 -16.38 -7.65 1.14
N LEU A 318 -15.25 -8.19 0.68
CA LEU A 318 -14.24 -7.43 -0.05
C LEU A 318 -14.74 -6.88 -1.40
N GLN A 319 -15.69 -7.56 -2.05
CA GLN A 319 -16.27 -7.07 -3.29
C GLN A 319 -17.11 -5.81 -3.06
N GLN A 320 -17.92 -5.79 -2.01
CA GLN A 320 -18.68 -4.61 -1.61
C GLN A 320 -17.75 -3.45 -1.21
N ALA A 321 -16.68 -3.73 -0.47
CA ALA A 321 -15.68 -2.73 -0.11
C ALA A 321 -14.97 -2.14 -1.36
N ARG A 322 -14.59 -3.00 -2.32
CA ARG A 322 -14.01 -2.56 -3.60
C ARG A 322 -14.94 -1.60 -4.34
N GLU A 323 -16.22 -1.93 -4.44
CA GLU A 323 -17.21 -1.07 -5.08
C GLU A 323 -17.41 0.25 -4.32
N GLY A 324 -17.36 0.22 -2.98
CA GLY A 324 -17.40 1.41 -2.14
C GLY A 324 -16.24 2.36 -2.39
N PHE A 325 -15.00 1.85 -2.38
CA PHE A 325 -13.82 2.66 -2.70
C PHE A 325 -13.84 3.18 -4.14
N HIS A 326 -14.37 2.40 -5.10
CA HIS A 326 -14.52 2.87 -6.48
C HIS A 326 -15.51 4.04 -6.58
N ARG A 327 -16.66 3.96 -5.90
CA ARG A 327 -17.61 5.10 -5.81
C ARG A 327 -16.99 6.31 -5.12
N ALA A 328 -16.23 6.09 -4.04
CA ALA A 328 -15.50 7.18 -3.37
C ALA A 328 -14.48 7.83 -4.32
N TYR A 329 -13.77 7.05 -5.13
CA TYR A 329 -12.83 7.55 -6.14
C TYR A 329 -13.54 8.45 -7.17
N GLU A 330 -14.70 8.03 -7.68
CA GLU A 330 -15.50 8.85 -8.60
C GLU A 330 -15.95 10.18 -7.98
N LEU A 331 -16.29 10.18 -6.68
CA LEU A 331 -16.65 11.40 -5.94
C LEU A 331 -15.46 12.34 -5.81
N VAL A 332 -14.27 11.84 -5.46
CA VAL A 332 -13.04 12.65 -5.37
C VAL A 332 -12.65 13.19 -6.75
N GLN A 333 -12.78 12.38 -7.80
CA GLN A 333 -12.55 12.83 -9.18
C GLN A 333 -13.49 13.97 -9.58
N GLY A 334 -14.76 13.92 -9.19
CA GLY A 334 -15.71 15.01 -9.39
C GLY A 334 -15.41 16.27 -8.58
N MET A 335 -14.79 16.13 -7.40
CA MET A 335 -14.29 17.26 -6.61
C MET A 335 -13.07 17.91 -7.27
N SER A 336 -12.19 17.15 -7.93
CA SER A 336 -11.03 17.73 -8.64
C SER A 336 -11.41 18.67 -9.79
N THR A 337 -12.58 18.50 -10.41
CA THR A 337 -13.02 19.34 -11.54
C THR A 337 -14.04 20.41 -11.14
N GLU A 338 -14.47 20.45 -9.87
CA GLU A 338 -15.59 21.30 -9.45
C GLU A 338 -15.33 22.80 -9.61
N ARG A 339 -14.05 23.23 -9.53
CA ARG A 339 -13.65 24.63 -9.72
C ARG A 339 -13.88 25.12 -11.16
N LEU A 340 -14.08 24.20 -12.12
CA LEU A 340 -14.46 24.51 -13.49
C LEU A 340 -15.98 24.67 -13.65
N GLU A 341 -16.76 24.08 -12.74
CA GLU A 341 -18.23 24.01 -12.81
C GLU A 341 -18.90 25.07 -11.93
N LEU A 342 -18.31 25.35 -10.77
CA LEU A 342 -18.85 26.23 -9.74
C LEU A 342 -18.24 27.63 -9.81
N ASP A 343 -19.01 28.64 -9.37
CA ASP A 343 -18.55 30.02 -9.35
C ASP A 343 -17.37 30.20 -8.36
N PRO A 344 -16.28 30.88 -8.74
CA PRO A 344 -15.13 31.14 -7.86
C PRO A 344 -15.52 31.80 -6.52
N GLU A 345 -16.65 32.53 -6.47
CA GLU A 345 -17.17 33.10 -5.24
C GLU A 345 -17.44 32.02 -4.17
N CYS A 346 -17.78 30.78 -4.55
CA CYS A 346 -18.01 29.68 -3.60
C CYS A 346 -16.76 29.36 -2.76
N PHE A 347 -15.57 29.51 -3.34
CA PHE A 347 -14.27 29.15 -2.73
C PHE A 347 -13.53 30.35 -2.14
N SER A 348 -14.21 31.50 -2.00
CA SER A 348 -13.61 32.73 -1.47
C SER A 348 -13.69 32.86 0.06
N GLY A 349 -14.11 31.81 0.75
CA GLY A 349 -14.16 31.74 2.21
C GLY A 349 -12.79 31.60 2.86
N LYS A 350 -12.75 31.73 4.18
CA LYS A 350 -11.56 31.51 5.01
C LYS A 350 -11.82 30.36 5.98
N SER A 351 -10.90 29.41 6.04
CA SER A 351 -10.93 28.34 7.04
C SER A 351 -10.72 28.91 8.44
N PHE A 352 -11.28 28.22 9.44
CA PHE A 352 -11.16 28.60 10.85
C PHE A 352 -11.00 27.34 11.72
N GLY A 353 -10.54 27.53 12.96
CA GLY A 353 -10.38 26.43 13.91
C GLY A 353 -9.14 25.55 13.69
N PHE A 354 -8.15 26.00 12.92
CA PHE A 354 -6.87 25.30 12.76
C PHE A 354 -5.75 26.11 13.40
N ASP A 355 -4.97 25.46 14.27
CA ASP A 355 -3.79 26.07 14.90
C ASP A 355 -2.64 25.04 15.03
N PRO A 356 -1.57 25.18 14.23
CA PRO A 356 -0.40 24.32 14.31
C PRO A 356 0.30 24.30 15.68
N SER A 357 0.14 25.35 16.50
CA SER A 357 0.75 25.42 17.84
C SER A 357 0.17 24.41 18.82
N ILE A 358 -1.01 23.83 18.54
CA ILE A 358 -1.59 22.75 19.34
C ILE A 358 -0.64 21.54 19.37
N SER A 359 0.06 21.26 18.27
CA SER A 359 1.01 20.15 18.21
C SER A 359 2.12 20.24 19.26
N ARG A 360 2.54 21.46 19.64
CA ARG A 360 3.55 21.69 20.69
C ARG A 360 3.07 21.26 22.07
N LEU A 361 1.76 21.34 22.32
CA LEU A 361 1.14 20.88 23.56
C LEU A 361 0.98 19.36 23.58
N LEU A 362 0.58 18.79 22.44
CA LEU A 362 0.39 17.35 22.29
C LEU A 362 1.72 16.57 22.32
N LEU A 363 2.78 17.17 21.77
CA LEU A 363 4.11 16.59 21.63
C LEU A 363 5.15 17.30 22.51
N SER A 364 4.79 17.62 23.77
CA SER A 364 5.64 18.38 24.68
C SER A 364 7.03 17.76 24.93
N GLY A 365 7.13 16.43 24.82
CA GLY A 365 8.36 15.65 24.94
C GLY A 365 9.22 15.56 23.68
N THR A 366 8.86 16.24 22.59
CA THR A 366 9.68 16.27 21.36
C THR A 366 9.90 17.70 20.86
N PRO A 367 10.99 17.95 20.10
CA PRO A 367 11.25 19.26 19.53
C PRO A 367 10.11 19.72 18.61
N PRO A 368 9.69 21.00 18.66
CA PRO A 368 8.72 21.55 17.71
C PRO A 368 9.15 21.38 16.26
N ARG A 369 8.20 20.98 15.40
CA ARG A 369 8.41 20.85 13.95
C ARG A 369 7.36 21.66 13.19
N ASP A 370 7.79 22.36 12.15
CA ASP A 370 6.90 23.03 11.22
C ASP A 370 6.53 22.04 10.11
N VAL A 371 5.26 21.63 10.08
CA VAL A 371 4.74 20.72 9.06
C VAL A 371 3.93 21.51 8.05
N LYS A 372 4.23 21.32 6.77
CA LYS A 372 3.47 21.92 5.67
C LYS A 372 2.30 21.01 5.31
N MET A 373 1.07 21.52 5.44
CA MET A 373 -0.12 20.83 4.97
C MET A 373 -0.16 20.79 3.43
N PRO A 374 -0.69 19.70 2.83
CA PRO A 374 -0.90 19.65 1.39
C PRO A 374 -1.94 20.69 0.98
N SER A 375 -1.79 21.23 -0.23
CA SER A 375 -2.86 22.00 -0.87
C SER A 375 -4.06 21.11 -1.20
N ILE A 376 -5.23 21.70 -1.42
CA ILE A 376 -6.43 20.93 -1.77
C ILE A 376 -6.26 20.07 -3.03
N ASP A 377 -5.52 20.55 -4.02
CA ASP A 377 -5.26 19.79 -5.25
C ASP A 377 -4.33 18.60 -4.98
N GLU A 378 -3.29 18.80 -4.15
CA GLU A 378 -2.40 17.71 -3.69
C GLU A 378 -3.16 16.69 -2.83
N ALA A 379 -4.04 17.15 -1.94
CA ALA A 379 -4.86 16.29 -1.09
C ALA A 379 -5.85 15.45 -1.92
N LEU A 380 -6.50 16.04 -2.93
CA LEU A 380 -7.39 15.28 -3.82
C LEU A 380 -6.64 14.18 -4.57
N GLU A 381 -5.42 14.45 -5.04
CA GLU A 381 -4.60 13.47 -5.74
C GLU A 381 -4.08 12.36 -4.80
N GLN A 382 -3.66 12.72 -3.60
CA GLN A 382 -3.25 11.77 -2.57
C GLN A 382 -4.40 10.85 -2.14
N MET A 383 -5.61 11.41 -1.94
CA MET A 383 -6.80 10.62 -1.61
C MET A 383 -7.18 9.69 -2.76
N LYS A 384 -7.11 10.14 -4.02
CA LYS A 384 -7.32 9.25 -5.18
C LYS A 384 -6.37 8.07 -5.16
N LYS A 385 -5.07 8.32 -4.93
CA LYS A 385 -4.06 7.26 -4.82
C LYS A 385 -4.44 6.24 -3.74
N VAL A 386 -4.81 6.70 -2.53
CA VAL A 386 -5.27 5.80 -1.45
C VAL A 386 -6.46 4.96 -1.91
N LEU A 387 -7.46 5.58 -2.54
CA LEU A 387 -8.68 4.90 -2.98
C LEU A 387 -8.42 3.88 -4.10
N GLU A 388 -7.60 4.23 -5.10
CA GLU A 388 -7.19 3.31 -6.17
C GLU A 388 -6.46 2.08 -5.60
N GLU A 389 -5.53 2.30 -4.69
CA GLU A 389 -4.78 1.22 -4.03
C GLU A 389 -5.69 0.37 -3.15
N MET A 390 -6.69 0.95 -2.48
CA MET A 390 -7.69 0.19 -1.74
C MET A 390 -8.60 -0.62 -2.67
N VAL A 391 -8.96 -0.11 -3.85
CA VAL A 391 -9.69 -0.88 -4.88
C VAL A 391 -8.86 -2.10 -5.34
N VAL A 392 -7.55 -1.92 -5.51
CA VAL A 392 -6.60 -3.00 -5.84
C VAL A 392 -6.41 -3.95 -4.65
N GLY A 393 -6.29 -3.45 -3.42
CA GLY A 393 -6.10 -4.24 -2.21
C GLY A 393 -7.31 -5.10 -1.85
N CYS A 394 -8.52 -4.57 -2.06
CA CYS A 394 -9.78 -5.30 -1.91
C CYS A 394 -10.09 -6.22 -3.10
N SER A 395 -9.27 -6.25 -4.14
CA SER A 395 -9.48 -7.00 -5.39
C SER A 395 -9.55 -8.50 -5.15
N PRO A 396 -10.71 -9.16 -5.33
CA PRO A 396 -10.78 -10.61 -5.30
C PRO A 396 -11.00 -11.14 -6.73
N PRO A 397 -9.94 -11.38 -7.53
CA PRO A 397 -9.98 -12.39 -8.59
C PRO A 397 -9.74 -13.78 -7.95
N GLU A 398 -10.23 -14.85 -8.59
CA GLU A 398 -10.02 -16.21 -8.09
C GLU A 398 -8.55 -16.63 -8.19
N TRP A 399 -7.81 -16.47 -7.10
CA TRP A 399 -6.51 -17.13 -6.95
C TRP A 399 -6.72 -18.64 -6.90
N ARG A 400 -5.94 -19.36 -7.70
CA ARG A 400 -5.98 -20.82 -7.77
C ARG A 400 -5.02 -21.43 -6.75
N CYS A 401 -4.00 -20.69 -6.38
CA CYS A 401 -2.98 -21.14 -5.44
C CYS A 401 -2.24 -19.99 -4.75
N MET A 402 -1.42 -20.36 -3.76
CA MET A 402 -0.57 -19.44 -3.00
C MET A 402 0.44 -18.67 -3.87
N GLU A 403 0.86 -19.24 -5.01
CA GLU A 403 1.76 -18.55 -5.94
C GLU A 403 1.10 -17.34 -6.60
N ASP A 404 -0.19 -17.44 -6.95
CA ASP A 404 -0.93 -16.32 -7.53
C ASP A 404 -1.07 -15.16 -6.52
N LEU A 405 -1.26 -15.51 -5.24
CA LEU A 405 -1.23 -14.53 -4.15
C LEU A 405 0.16 -13.90 -4.01
N ARG A 406 1.23 -14.69 -4.05
CA ARG A 406 2.60 -14.15 -3.97
C ARG A 406 2.89 -13.18 -5.11
N ILE A 407 2.50 -13.53 -6.33
CA ILE A 407 2.64 -12.64 -7.50
C ILE A 407 1.91 -11.33 -7.26
N PHE A 408 0.65 -11.39 -6.79
CA PHE A 408 -0.11 -10.20 -6.43
C PHE A 408 0.60 -9.36 -5.37
N LEU A 409 1.11 -9.97 -4.29
CA LEU A 409 1.80 -9.26 -3.22
C LEU A 409 3.09 -8.58 -3.70
N VAL A 410 3.87 -9.25 -4.56
CA VAL A 410 5.07 -8.69 -5.17
C VAL A 410 4.72 -7.49 -6.05
N GLU A 411 3.71 -7.61 -6.91
CA GLU A 411 3.28 -6.51 -7.78
C GLU A 411 2.69 -5.34 -7.00
N PHE A 412 1.86 -5.63 -5.99
CA PHE A 412 1.30 -4.64 -5.09
C PHE A 412 2.41 -3.90 -4.35
N SER A 413 3.39 -4.60 -3.78
CA SER A 413 4.57 -4.01 -3.14
C SER A 413 5.42 -3.15 -4.09
N ARG A 414 5.47 -3.53 -5.38
CA ARG A 414 6.16 -2.77 -6.43
C ARG A 414 5.53 -1.40 -6.71
N GLN A 415 4.23 -1.27 -6.49
CA GLN A 415 3.54 0.01 -6.67
C GLN A 415 3.81 1.01 -5.52
N GLN A 416 4.55 0.60 -4.48
CA GLN A 416 4.81 1.40 -3.27
C GLN A 416 3.50 1.95 -2.65
N PRO A 417 2.62 1.04 -2.22
CA PRO A 417 1.29 1.41 -1.75
C PRO A 417 1.37 2.20 -0.44
N THR A 418 0.39 3.07 -0.27
CA THR A 418 0.16 3.85 0.94
C THR A 418 0.02 2.94 2.16
N ILE A 419 0.34 3.49 3.33
CA ILE A 419 0.27 2.75 4.58
C ILE A 419 -1.14 2.23 4.88
N VAL A 420 -2.18 2.97 4.51
CA VAL A 420 -3.58 2.53 4.65
C VAL A 420 -3.81 1.25 3.86
N ALA A 421 -3.44 1.24 2.58
CA ALA A 421 -3.62 0.08 1.72
C ALA A 421 -2.76 -1.12 2.17
N ARG A 422 -1.51 -0.87 2.57
CA ARG A 422 -0.64 -1.92 3.16
C ARG A 422 -1.23 -2.54 4.42
N SER A 423 -1.75 -1.70 5.32
CA SER A 423 -2.33 -2.15 6.59
C SER A 423 -3.53 -3.05 6.36
N TYR A 424 -4.48 -2.62 5.53
CA TYR A 424 -5.67 -3.42 5.23
C TYR A 424 -5.34 -4.72 4.49
N VAL A 425 -4.45 -4.68 3.48
CA VAL A 425 -4.02 -5.91 2.78
C VAL A 425 -3.35 -6.90 3.74
N LEU A 426 -2.60 -6.41 4.73
CA LEU A 426 -2.00 -7.25 5.76
C LEU A 426 -3.06 -7.89 6.66
N LEU A 427 -4.10 -7.14 7.07
CA LEU A 427 -5.23 -7.70 7.79
C LEU A 427 -5.98 -8.73 6.94
N PHE A 428 -6.13 -8.49 5.63
CA PHE A 428 -6.77 -9.43 4.72
C PHE A 428 -5.96 -10.71 4.54
N LEU A 429 -4.63 -10.69 4.70
CA LEU A 429 -3.83 -11.92 4.67
C LEU A 429 -4.30 -12.93 5.71
N TYR A 430 -4.86 -12.51 6.84
CA TYR A 430 -5.43 -13.45 7.81
C TYR A 430 -6.69 -12.88 8.46
N ALA A 431 -7.80 -13.01 7.74
CA ALA A 431 -9.13 -12.58 8.16
C ALA A 431 -10.04 -13.80 8.31
N ASP A 432 -10.81 -13.87 9.40
CA ASP A 432 -11.73 -15.01 9.67
C ASP A 432 -11.03 -16.39 9.60
N SER A 433 -9.83 -16.50 10.19
CA SER A 433 -8.99 -17.72 10.17
C SER A 433 -8.64 -18.23 8.77
N LYS A 434 -8.75 -17.38 7.74
CA LYS A 434 -8.52 -17.69 6.33
C LYS A 434 -7.71 -16.59 5.67
N ILE A 435 -7.05 -16.92 4.57
CA ILE A 435 -6.46 -15.91 3.70
C ILE A 435 -7.60 -15.22 2.93
N TYR A 436 -7.69 -13.91 3.04
CA TYR A 436 -8.70 -13.06 2.41
C TYR A 436 -10.14 -13.49 2.74
N ALA A 437 -10.37 -14.00 3.96
CA ALA A 437 -11.64 -14.57 4.44
C ALA A 437 -12.21 -15.72 3.57
N LYS A 438 -11.44 -16.21 2.58
CA LYS A 438 -11.92 -17.15 1.56
C LYS A 438 -11.14 -18.47 1.57
N TYR A 439 -9.82 -18.40 1.70
CA TYR A 439 -8.95 -19.55 1.44
C TYR A 439 -8.39 -20.13 2.74
N ASN A 440 -8.56 -21.43 2.95
CA ASN A 440 -7.93 -22.11 4.07
C ASN A 440 -6.41 -22.20 3.84
N PHE A 441 -5.63 -21.63 4.76
CA PHE A 441 -4.18 -21.55 4.63
C PHE A 441 -3.51 -22.93 4.64
N MET A 442 -3.98 -23.87 5.46
CA MET A 442 -3.43 -25.22 5.55
C MET A 442 -3.65 -26.03 4.28
N ASP A 443 -4.84 -25.91 3.71
CA ASP A 443 -5.17 -26.58 2.44
C ASP A 443 -4.30 -26.02 1.32
N TRP A 444 -4.09 -24.71 1.30
CA TRP A 444 -3.24 -24.04 0.33
C TRP A 444 -1.75 -24.35 0.48
N LEU A 445 -1.26 -24.45 1.72
CA LEU A 445 0.11 -24.87 2.01
C LEU A 445 0.35 -26.30 1.52
N SER A 446 -0.56 -27.22 1.88
CA SER A 446 -0.50 -28.61 1.45
C SER A 446 -0.58 -28.73 -0.08
N ALA A 447 -1.48 -27.97 -0.72
CA ALA A 447 -1.59 -27.91 -2.18
C ALA A 447 -0.31 -27.35 -2.81
N SER A 448 0.31 -26.31 -2.23
CA SER A 448 1.58 -25.76 -2.68
C SER A 448 2.69 -26.81 -2.66
N MET A 449 2.79 -27.59 -1.58
CA MET A 449 3.74 -28.70 -1.46
C MET A 449 3.50 -29.77 -2.54
N VAL A 450 2.25 -30.21 -2.73
CA VAL A 450 1.89 -31.20 -3.77
C VAL A 450 2.21 -30.69 -5.18
N MET A 451 1.87 -29.45 -5.48
CA MET A 451 2.17 -28.82 -6.77
C MET A 451 3.68 -28.72 -7.03
N ASN A 452 4.50 -28.66 -5.99
CA ASN A 452 5.96 -28.69 -6.07
C ASN A 452 6.53 -30.11 -5.93
N GLY A 453 5.73 -31.14 -6.21
CA GLY A 453 6.21 -32.51 -6.34
C GLY A 453 6.36 -33.26 -5.01
N VAL A 454 5.77 -32.78 -3.91
CA VAL A 454 5.65 -33.57 -2.67
C VAL A 454 4.54 -34.62 -2.85
N PRO A 455 4.80 -35.93 -2.72
CA PRO A 455 3.78 -36.96 -2.84
C PRO A 455 2.74 -36.84 -1.71
N SER A 456 1.46 -36.99 -2.02
CA SER A 456 0.39 -36.93 -1.00
C SER A 456 0.54 -38.00 0.10
N VAL A 457 1.17 -39.14 -0.23
CA VAL A 457 1.52 -40.18 0.75
C VAL A 457 2.48 -39.65 1.81
N LEU A 458 3.50 -38.88 1.39
CA LEU A 458 4.47 -38.29 2.29
C LEU A 458 3.81 -37.24 3.21
N LEU A 459 2.94 -36.39 2.66
CA LEU A 459 2.15 -35.43 3.47
C LEU A 459 1.24 -36.10 4.50
N SER A 460 0.87 -37.37 4.28
CA SER A 460 0.01 -38.13 5.20
C SER A 460 0.78 -38.87 6.29
N THR A 461 2.12 -38.88 6.23
CA THR A 461 2.97 -39.45 7.30
C THR A 461 2.97 -38.57 8.54
N GLN A 462 3.30 -39.13 9.70
CA GLN A 462 3.39 -38.37 10.95
C GLN A 462 4.43 -37.24 10.82
N GLU A 463 5.58 -37.54 10.25
CA GLU A 463 6.67 -36.61 10.00
C GLU A 463 6.26 -35.50 9.01
N GLY A 464 5.56 -35.87 7.92
CA GLY A 464 5.06 -34.92 6.94
C GLY A 464 4.08 -33.91 7.55
N VAL A 465 3.12 -34.38 8.35
CA VAL A 465 2.15 -33.50 9.04
C VAL A 465 2.86 -32.56 10.03
N LEU A 466 3.82 -33.07 10.80
CA LEU A 466 4.59 -32.25 11.75
C LEU A 466 5.39 -31.17 11.02
N TYR A 467 6.07 -31.52 9.94
CA TYR A 467 6.84 -30.57 9.14
C TYR A 467 5.93 -29.52 8.49
N SER A 468 4.81 -29.92 7.87
CA SER A 468 3.85 -28.99 7.28
C SER A 468 3.28 -28.03 8.32
N SER A 469 3.00 -28.52 9.54
CA SER A 469 2.56 -27.66 10.64
C SER A 469 3.64 -26.67 11.10
N ARG A 470 4.91 -27.06 11.08
CA ARG A 470 6.03 -26.19 11.47
C ARG A 470 6.25 -25.07 10.45
N CYS A 471 5.97 -25.32 9.17
CA CYS A 471 6.12 -24.34 8.09
C CYS A 471 5.10 -23.20 8.10
N ILE A 472 3.98 -23.34 8.81
CA ILE A 472 2.84 -22.41 8.74
C ILE A 472 3.27 -20.96 8.98
N GLU A 473 3.93 -20.71 10.12
CA GLU A 473 4.32 -19.37 10.55
C GLU A 473 5.35 -18.77 9.60
N THR A 474 6.38 -19.52 9.22
CA THR A 474 7.45 -19.05 8.33
C THR A 474 6.92 -18.73 6.92
N VAL A 475 6.00 -19.54 6.39
CA VAL A 475 5.36 -19.26 5.09
C VAL A 475 4.46 -18.02 5.19
N TYR A 476 3.69 -17.88 6.27
CA TYR A 476 2.86 -16.70 6.50
C TYR A 476 3.72 -15.42 6.58
N GLU A 477 4.78 -15.42 7.39
CA GLU A 477 5.68 -14.26 7.50
C GLU A 477 6.44 -13.99 6.18
N SER A 478 6.73 -15.02 5.38
CA SER A 478 7.31 -14.86 4.03
C SER A 478 6.36 -14.19 3.04
N LEU A 479 5.04 -14.40 3.15
CA LEU A 479 4.03 -13.68 2.35
C LEU A 479 3.84 -12.25 2.90
N LYS A 480 3.74 -12.11 4.22
CA LYS A 480 3.58 -10.82 4.90
C LYS A 480 4.72 -9.86 4.61
N VAL A 481 5.94 -10.36 4.35
CA VAL A 481 7.12 -9.53 4.12
C VAL A 481 6.87 -8.44 3.09
N TYR A 482 6.19 -8.76 1.98
CA TYR A 482 5.91 -7.83 0.87
C TYR A 482 5.05 -6.62 1.24
N LEU A 483 4.41 -6.63 2.41
CA LEU A 483 3.54 -5.56 2.90
C LEU A 483 4.24 -4.59 3.86
N HIS A 484 5.50 -4.87 4.23
CA HIS A 484 6.34 -3.89 4.90
C HIS A 484 6.97 -2.92 3.89
N ASN A 485 7.47 -1.78 4.38
CA ASN A 485 8.28 -0.90 3.54
C ASN A 485 9.57 -1.61 3.04
N ARG A 486 10.17 -1.10 1.96
CA ARG A 486 11.28 -1.79 1.28
C ARG A 486 12.52 -2.00 2.15
N SER A 487 12.82 -1.06 3.05
CA SER A 487 13.94 -1.18 3.99
C SER A 487 13.68 -2.29 5.01
N ARG A 488 12.47 -2.34 5.58
CA ARG A 488 12.05 -3.38 6.53
C ARG A 488 11.91 -4.75 5.89
N GLN A 489 11.49 -4.83 4.62
CA GLN A 489 11.49 -6.07 3.85
C GLN A 489 12.87 -6.73 3.87
N ARG A 490 13.92 -5.99 3.51
CA ARG A 490 15.28 -6.53 3.44
C ARG A 490 15.74 -7.07 4.81
N ALA A 491 15.53 -6.30 5.87
CA ALA A 491 15.93 -6.70 7.22
C ALA A 491 15.16 -7.93 7.71
N ARG A 492 13.84 -8.02 7.46
CA ARG A 492 13.03 -9.19 7.83
C ARG A 492 13.42 -10.44 7.06
N ILE A 493 13.80 -10.29 5.78
CA ILE A 493 14.29 -11.43 4.99
C ILE A 493 15.54 -12.05 5.64
N GLU A 494 16.46 -11.27 6.22
CA GLU A 494 17.64 -11.83 6.91
C GLU A 494 17.23 -12.80 8.03
N TYR A 495 16.28 -12.41 8.87
CA TYR A 495 15.74 -13.29 9.92
C TYR A 495 14.97 -14.50 9.35
N LEU A 496 14.20 -14.30 8.29
CA LEU A 496 13.46 -15.40 7.64
C LEU A 496 14.40 -16.44 7.02
N LEU A 497 15.53 -16.02 6.44
CA LEU A 497 16.51 -16.95 5.86
C LEU A 497 17.19 -17.81 6.95
N ASP A 498 17.37 -17.27 8.15
CA ASP A 498 17.82 -18.06 9.30
C ASP A 498 16.80 -19.14 9.68
N GLU A 499 15.51 -18.81 9.76
CA GLU A 499 14.44 -19.80 10.04
C GLU A 499 14.31 -20.83 8.91
N TRP A 500 14.36 -20.40 7.65
CA TRP A 500 14.35 -21.30 6.50
C TRP A 500 15.55 -22.25 6.47
N SER A 501 16.71 -21.85 7.02
CA SER A 501 17.87 -22.74 7.13
C SER A 501 17.59 -23.95 8.02
N ILE A 502 16.82 -23.75 9.09
CA ILE A 502 16.39 -24.81 10.01
C ILE A 502 15.36 -25.71 9.31
N LEU A 503 14.35 -25.11 8.67
CA LEU A 503 13.31 -25.85 7.95
C LEU A 503 13.90 -26.69 6.80
N GLN A 504 14.92 -26.21 6.09
CA GLN A 504 15.59 -27.01 5.06
C GLN A 504 16.29 -28.26 5.61
N ALA A 505 16.92 -28.14 6.78
CA ALA A 505 17.56 -29.28 7.43
C ALA A 505 16.51 -30.31 7.88
N GLU A 506 15.38 -29.85 8.43
CA GLU A 506 14.25 -30.70 8.79
C GLU A 506 13.63 -31.38 7.56
N ALA A 507 13.40 -30.63 6.49
CA ALA A 507 12.91 -31.15 5.21
C ALA A 507 13.78 -32.28 4.67
N THR A 508 15.10 -32.07 4.69
CA THR A 508 16.08 -33.07 4.26
C THR A 508 15.98 -34.34 5.11
N ALA A 509 15.88 -34.20 6.44
CA ALA A 509 15.76 -35.34 7.34
C ALA A 509 14.47 -36.14 7.11
N VAL A 510 13.34 -35.46 6.86
CA VAL A 510 12.05 -36.11 6.55
C VAL A 510 12.14 -36.86 5.21
N ASP A 511 12.70 -36.24 4.19
CA ASP A 511 12.84 -36.85 2.86
C ASP A 511 13.79 -38.05 2.86
N GLU A 512 14.90 -37.98 3.61
CA GLU A 512 15.85 -39.08 3.75
C GLU A 512 15.23 -40.30 4.44
N ARG A 513 14.43 -40.08 5.49
CA ARG A 513 13.70 -41.17 6.17
C ARG A 513 12.69 -41.82 5.22
N PHE A 514 11.86 -41.01 4.57
CA PHE A 514 10.85 -41.50 3.62
C PHE A 514 11.48 -42.31 2.47
N THR A 515 12.55 -41.80 1.87
CA THR A 515 13.24 -42.50 0.78
C THR A 515 13.89 -43.80 1.24
N THR A 516 14.43 -43.84 2.46
CA THR A 516 15.01 -45.05 3.06
C THR A 516 13.95 -46.10 3.32
N GLU A 517 12.82 -45.73 3.94
CA GLU A 517 11.72 -46.65 4.25
C GLU A 517 11.06 -47.21 2.97
N MET A 518 10.89 -46.37 1.96
CA MET A 518 10.28 -46.75 0.68
C MET A 518 11.26 -47.39 -0.32
N ASN A 519 12.53 -47.60 0.07
CA ASN A 519 13.60 -48.10 -0.80
C ASN A 519 13.75 -47.31 -2.12
N ILE A 520 13.53 -45.99 -2.07
CA ILE A 520 13.69 -45.10 -3.21
C ILE A 520 15.18 -44.74 -3.34
N PRO A 521 15.82 -44.88 -4.53
CA PRO A 521 17.22 -44.52 -4.71
C PRO A 521 17.49 -43.06 -4.33
N LYS A 522 18.63 -42.81 -3.68
CA LYS A 522 19.10 -41.45 -3.40
C LYS A 522 19.29 -40.69 -4.71
N ALA A 523 18.69 -39.51 -4.80
CA ALA A 523 18.89 -38.60 -5.92
C ALA A 523 20.04 -37.64 -5.59
N ALA A 524 20.76 -37.19 -6.62
CA ALA A 524 21.81 -36.18 -6.47
C ALA A 524 21.27 -34.75 -6.35
N TYR A 525 19.94 -34.58 -6.46
CA TYR A 525 19.25 -33.30 -6.44
C TYR A 525 18.14 -33.30 -5.37
N PRO A 526 17.78 -32.13 -4.82
CA PRO A 526 16.65 -31.98 -3.90
C PRO A 526 15.35 -32.55 -4.48
N ARG A 527 14.56 -33.24 -3.66
CA ARG A 527 13.21 -33.72 -4.00
C ARG A 527 12.26 -33.38 -2.87
N TYR A 528 10.95 -33.53 -3.11
CA TYR A 528 9.92 -33.49 -2.08
C TYR A 528 9.99 -32.22 -1.21
N PHE A 529 10.02 -32.32 0.13
CA PHE A 529 10.05 -31.15 1.00
C PHE A 529 11.32 -30.32 0.85
N THR A 530 12.45 -30.95 0.54
CA THR A 530 13.74 -30.28 0.30
C THR A 530 13.68 -29.43 -0.97
N ALA A 531 13.06 -29.94 -2.05
CA ALA A 531 12.87 -29.17 -3.28
C ALA A 531 11.86 -28.01 -3.09
N TRP A 532 10.81 -28.23 -2.31
CA TRP A 532 9.82 -27.20 -1.99
C TRP A 532 10.39 -26.10 -1.11
N SER A 533 11.10 -26.45 -0.02
CA SER A 533 11.76 -25.47 0.86
C SER A 533 12.86 -24.68 0.16
N LEU A 534 13.58 -25.29 -0.79
CA LEU A 534 14.49 -24.60 -1.69
C LEU A 534 13.77 -23.56 -2.56
N GLU A 535 12.60 -23.88 -3.12
CA GLU A 535 11.84 -22.94 -3.94
C GLU A 535 11.37 -21.73 -3.13
N GLU A 536 10.98 -21.93 -1.87
CA GLU A 536 10.58 -20.85 -0.96
C GLU A 536 11.77 -19.97 -0.55
N SER A 537 12.89 -20.57 -0.14
CA SER A 537 14.05 -19.83 0.34
C SER A 537 14.78 -19.08 -0.80
N VAL A 538 14.92 -19.67 -1.98
CA VAL A 538 15.64 -19.04 -3.10
C VAL A 538 14.93 -17.77 -3.58
N GLN A 539 13.60 -17.75 -3.54
CA GLN A 539 12.83 -16.54 -3.86
C GLN A 539 13.11 -15.42 -2.86
N LEU A 540 13.23 -15.72 -1.57
CA LEU A 540 13.62 -14.74 -0.55
C LEU A 540 15.08 -14.27 -0.74
N MET A 541 16.00 -15.17 -1.10
CA MET A 541 17.38 -14.79 -1.41
C MET A 541 17.44 -13.85 -2.62
N LEU A 542 16.71 -14.15 -3.69
CA LEU A 542 16.59 -13.28 -4.87
C LEU A 542 16.05 -11.91 -4.47
N GLN A 543 14.93 -11.87 -3.72
CA GLN A 543 14.32 -10.64 -3.22
C GLN A 543 15.29 -9.82 -2.36
N TYR A 544 16.05 -10.46 -1.46
CA TYR A 544 17.06 -9.80 -0.63
C TYR A 544 18.12 -9.10 -1.47
N VAL A 545 18.64 -9.77 -2.51
CA VAL A 545 19.67 -9.18 -3.35
C VAL A 545 19.09 -8.03 -4.17
N VAL A 546 17.96 -8.19 -4.86
CA VAL A 546 17.38 -7.13 -5.70
C VAL A 546 16.90 -5.91 -4.91
N LEU A 547 16.41 -6.08 -3.68
CA LEU A 547 16.10 -4.96 -2.79
C LEU A 547 17.33 -4.07 -2.53
N GLY A 548 18.54 -4.59 -2.63
CA GLY A 548 19.75 -3.77 -2.48
C GLY A 548 20.09 -2.92 -3.70
N LEU A 549 19.60 -3.30 -4.88
CA LEU A 549 19.61 -2.42 -6.04
C LEU A 549 18.60 -1.29 -5.83
N GLU A 550 17.38 -1.63 -5.41
CA GLU A 550 16.31 -0.63 -5.17
C GLU A 550 16.65 0.37 -4.07
N LEU A 551 17.30 -0.10 -3.00
CA LEU A 551 17.71 0.71 -1.85
C LEU A 551 19.09 1.36 -2.04
N GLU A 552 19.68 1.26 -3.24
CA GLU A 552 20.98 1.84 -3.59
C GLU A 552 22.13 1.43 -2.64
N LEU A 553 22.09 0.18 -2.14
CA LEU A 553 23.08 -0.36 -1.19
C LEU A 553 24.37 -0.85 -1.86
N TYR A 554 24.37 -0.93 -3.19
CA TYR A 554 25.48 -1.43 -3.99
C TYR A 554 26.09 -0.30 -4.80
N SER A 555 27.41 -0.18 -4.75
CA SER A 555 28.12 0.72 -5.64
C SER A 555 28.16 0.16 -7.07
N PRO A 556 28.26 1.01 -8.13
CA PRO A 556 28.32 0.53 -9.50
C PRO A 556 29.47 -0.45 -9.79
N SER A 557 30.58 -0.36 -9.05
CA SER A 557 31.70 -1.32 -9.14
C SER A 557 31.35 -2.72 -8.63
N GLU A 558 30.25 -2.88 -7.89
CA GLU A 558 29.83 -4.16 -7.34
C GLU A 558 28.74 -4.82 -8.20
N PHE A 559 28.16 -4.12 -9.17
CA PHE A 559 27.08 -4.65 -10.01
C PHE A 559 27.49 -5.94 -10.75
N GLY A 560 28.74 -6.08 -11.18
CA GLY A 560 29.25 -7.34 -11.74
C GLY A 560 29.11 -8.51 -10.77
N THR A 561 29.52 -8.33 -9.50
CA THR A 561 29.36 -9.34 -8.44
C THR A 561 27.90 -9.61 -8.11
N ILE A 562 27.06 -8.58 -8.04
CA ILE A 562 25.65 -8.70 -7.70
C ILE A 562 24.90 -9.49 -8.78
N TYR A 563 25.04 -9.11 -10.05
CA TYR A 563 24.37 -9.82 -11.15
C TYR A 563 24.91 -11.24 -11.37
N TRP A 564 26.18 -11.49 -11.08
CA TRP A 564 26.74 -12.84 -11.06
C TRP A 564 26.07 -13.73 -10.01
N TYR A 565 25.94 -13.24 -8.78
CA TYR A 565 25.31 -13.99 -7.71
C TYR A 565 23.82 -14.23 -7.99
N LEU A 566 23.15 -13.24 -8.59
CA LEU A 566 21.78 -13.38 -9.05
C LEU A 566 21.63 -14.44 -10.16
N ASP A 567 22.51 -14.50 -11.17
CA ASP A 567 22.53 -15.58 -12.20
C ASP A 567 22.71 -16.97 -11.54
N TYR A 568 23.54 -17.06 -10.50
CA TYR A 568 23.68 -18.30 -9.74
C TYR A 568 22.37 -18.73 -9.05
N LEU A 569 21.71 -17.81 -8.34
CA LEU A 569 20.46 -18.09 -7.64
C LEU A 569 19.34 -18.47 -8.61
N GLU A 570 19.15 -17.71 -9.70
CA GLU A 570 18.18 -18.07 -10.73
C GLU A 570 18.55 -19.38 -11.43
N GLY A 571 19.85 -19.67 -11.61
CA GLY A 571 20.31 -20.96 -12.12
C GLY A 571 19.92 -22.12 -11.22
N SER A 572 20.05 -21.98 -9.90
CA SER A 572 19.62 -22.96 -8.92
C SER A 572 18.10 -23.15 -8.93
N ARG A 573 17.34 -22.05 -8.96
CA ARG A 573 15.88 -22.08 -9.07
C ARG A 573 15.42 -22.77 -10.35
N LEU A 574 16.02 -22.43 -11.50
CA LEU A 574 15.72 -23.04 -12.80
C LEU A 574 15.96 -24.56 -12.77
N GLN A 575 17.07 -24.99 -12.17
CA GLN A 575 17.37 -26.42 -12.02
C GLN A 575 16.30 -27.11 -11.15
N ASN A 576 15.93 -26.49 -10.03
CA ASN A 576 14.89 -27.00 -9.13
C ASN A 576 13.54 -27.16 -9.84
N LEU A 577 13.11 -26.13 -10.58
CA LEU A 577 11.86 -26.13 -11.34
C LEU A 577 11.83 -27.21 -12.43
N ASN A 578 12.91 -27.34 -13.21
CA ASN A 578 12.99 -28.34 -14.29
C ASN A 578 12.96 -29.78 -13.76
N VAL A 579 13.72 -30.04 -12.69
CA VAL A 579 13.76 -31.35 -12.03
C VAL A 579 12.39 -31.70 -11.45
N THR A 580 11.78 -30.75 -10.74
CA THR A 580 10.47 -30.92 -10.13
C THR A 580 9.39 -31.15 -11.18
N TRP A 581 9.39 -30.37 -12.26
CA TRP A 581 8.46 -30.53 -13.36
C TRP A 581 8.58 -31.92 -14.00
N THR A 582 9.80 -32.35 -14.33
CA THR A 582 10.07 -33.67 -14.90
C THR A 582 9.55 -34.79 -13.99
N PHE A 583 9.69 -34.61 -12.68
CA PHE A 583 9.19 -35.56 -11.70
C PHE A 583 7.66 -35.59 -11.65
N VAL A 584 7.01 -34.42 -11.58
CA VAL A 584 5.54 -34.28 -11.56
C VAL A 584 4.91 -34.87 -12.83
N GLU A 585 5.52 -34.62 -13.99
CA GLU A 585 5.06 -35.17 -15.27
C GLU A 585 5.10 -36.71 -15.27
N LYS A 586 6.22 -37.30 -14.85
CA LYS A 586 6.35 -38.76 -14.72
C LYS A 586 5.37 -39.35 -13.71
N MET A 587 5.12 -38.69 -12.59
CA MET A 587 4.11 -39.16 -11.62
C MET A 587 2.71 -39.18 -12.22
N LYS A 588 2.35 -38.17 -13.02
CA LYS A 588 1.06 -38.10 -13.71
C LYS A 588 0.90 -39.21 -14.76
N GLU A 589 1.98 -39.57 -15.44
CA GLU A 589 1.98 -40.71 -16.39
C GLU A 589 1.78 -42.06 -15.68
N ILE A 590 2.29 -42.21 -14.46
CA ILE A 590 2.23 -43.45 -13.68
C ILE A 590 0.88 -43.62 -12.94
N MET A 591 0.17 -42.52 -12.64
CA MET A 591 -1.12 -42.53 -11.94
C MET A 591 -2.27 -41.90 -12.76
N PRO A 592 -2.87 -42.59 -13.75
CA PRO A 592 -4.09 -42.12 -14.38
C PRO A 592 -5.31 -42.33 -13.44
N THR A 593 -5.80 -41.23 -12.85
CA THR A 593 -7.13 -41.04 -12.21
C THR A 593 -7.82 -42.26 -11.59
N ALA A 594 -7.66 -42.48 -10.28
CA ALA A 594 -8.70 -43.07 -9.45
C ALA A 594 -9.42 -41.93 -8.71
N HIS A 595 -10.76 -41.98 -8.66
CA HIS A 595 -11.71 -41.03 -8.02
C HIS A 595 -12.41 -40.03 -8.96
N ARG A 596 -13.26 -40.55 -9.85
CA ARG A 596 -14.57 -39.92 -10.10
C ARG A 596 -15.60 -40.62 -9.20
N HIS A 597 -15.70 -40.20 -7.94
CA HIS A 597 -16.87 -40.48 -7.11
C HIS A 597 -17.41 -39.15 -6.59
N GLY A 598 -18.43 -38.63 -7.28
CA GLY A 598 -19.30 -37.59 -6.71
C GLY A 598 -20.20 -38.20 -5.65
N SER A 599 -20.42 -37.47 -4.55
CA SER A 599 -21.49 -37.70 -3.57
C SER A 599 -22.57 -36.61 -3.73
N PRO A 600 -23.76 -36.73 -3.11
CA PRO A 600 -24.99 -37.20 -3.74
C PRO A 600 -25.95 -36.05 -4.06
N ALA A 601 -26.70 -36.18 -5.16
CA ALA A 601 -27.78 -35.26 -5.49
C ALA A 601 -29.01 -35.53 -4.60
N THR A 602 -29.46 -34.50 -3.88
CA THR A 602 -30.77 -34.42 -3.23
C THR A 602 -31.89 -34.20 -4.26
N GLU A 603 -32.74 -35.22 -4.36
CA GLU A 603 -34.16 -35.29 -4.72
C GLU A 603 -34.88 -34.12 -5.43
N LYS A 604 -35.52 -34.44 -6.57
CA LYS A 604 -36.97 -34.27 -6.85
C LYS A 604 -37.39 -34.99 -8.16
N PRO A 605 -38.68 -35.29 -8.42
CA PRO A 605 -39.18 -36.67 -8.49
C PRO A 605 -39.61 -37.20 -9.89
N LYS A 606 -39.77 -38.54 -9.93
CA LYS A 606 -40.53 -39.48 -10.81
C LYS A 606 -41.46 -38.82 -11.85
N GLU A 607 -41.48 -39.25 -13.12
CA GLU A 607 -42.07 -40.47 -13.74
C GLU A 607 -41.56 -40.49 -15.21
N GLU A 608 -41.36 -41.56 -15.98
CA GLU A 608 -42.12 -42.81 -16.17
C GLU A 608 -41.25 -43.82 -16.96
N ASN A 609 -41.55 -45.11 -16.81
CA ASN A 609 -40.84 -46.27 -17.36
C ASN A 609 -41.03 -46.47 -18.88
N HIS A 610 -40.01 -46.95 -19.60
CA HIS A 610 -39.94 -48.35 -20.08
C HIS A 610 -38.67 -48.71 -20.90
N VAL A 611 -38.10 -49.85 -20.53
CA VAL A 611 -37.04 -50.71 -21.14
C VAL A 611 -37.75 -51.85 -21.93
N PRO A 612 -37.17 -52.70 -22.84
CA PRO A 612 -35.75 -53.12 -23.10
C PRO A 612 -35.27 -53.04 -24.57
N SER A 613 -33.96 -52.87 -24.89
CA SER A 613 -32.84 -53.86 -25.02
C SER A 613 -33.04 -54.97 -26.08
N PRO A 614 -32.00 -55.62 -26.69
CA PRO A 614 -30.53 -55.49 -26.49
C PRO A 614 -29.65 -55.60 -27.78
N ALA A 615 -28.31 -55.52 -27.59
CA ALA A 615 -27.22 -56.15 -28.37
C ALA A 615 -26.95 -55.61 -29.81
N GLU A 616 -25.75 -55.55 -30.38
CA GLU A 616 -24.49 -56.30 -30.21
C GLU A 616 -23.37 -55.59 -31.04
N THR A 617 -22.09 -55.73 -30.62
CA THR A 617 -20.83 -55.92 -31.41
C THR A 617 -20.72 -55.37 -32.85
N SER A 618 -19.62 -54.82 -33.40
CA SER A 618 -18.18 -54.94 -33.14
C SER A 618 -17.40 -54.12 -34.19
N SER A 619 -16.17 -53.72 -33.82
CA SER A 619 -14.94 -53.66 -34.63
C SER A 619 -14.90 -53.06 -36.05
N GLY A 620 -13.89 -52.20 -36.30
CA GLY A 620 -13.14 -52.31 -37.56
C GLY A 620 -12.56 -51.03 -38.17
N LYS A 621 -11.35 -50.66 -37.72
CA LYS A 621 -10.18 -50.20 -38.51
C LYS A 621 -10.34 -49.24 -39.71
N SER A 622 -9.55 -48.16 -39.60
CA SER A 622 -8.48 -47.74 -40.52
C SER A 622 -8.73 -46.70 -41.64
N SER A 623 -8.08 -45.56 -41.43
CA SER A 623 -7.07 -44.95 -42.32
C SER A 623 -7.46 -44.03 -43.49
N LYS A 624 -6.64 -42.97 -43.57
CA LYS A 624 -6.14 -42.21 -44.74
C LYS A 624 -7.01 -41.13 -45.40
N LYS A 625 -6.63 -39.90 -45.04
CA LYS A 625 -6.34 -38.72 -45.91
C LYS A 625 -6.48 -38.93 -47.43
N SER A 626 -7.23 -38.01 -48.05
CA SER A 626 -6.86 -37.41 -49.34
C SER A 626 -7.48 -36.01 -49.53
N LYS A 627 -6.61 -35.04 -49.85
CA LYS A 627 -6.89 -33.66 -50.26
C LYS A 627 -7.24 -33.59 -51.76
N THR A 628 -8.19 -32.72 -52.15
CA THR A 628 -8.14 -31.79 -53.32
C THR A 628 -9.45 -30.99 -53.40
N LYS A 629 -9.48 -29.67 -53.10
CA LYS A 629 -9.26 -28.48 -53.97
C LYS A 629 -10.21 -28.33 -55.18
N HIS A 630 -11.12 -27.34 -55.12
CA HIS A 630 -11.48 -26.34 -56.16
C HIS A 630 -12.39 -25.26 -55.52
N LYS A 631 -12.00 -23.97 -55.38
CA LYS A 631 -12.20 -22.80 -56.29
C LYS A 631 -13.67 -22.68 -56.76
N LYS A 632 -14.42 -21.56 -56.66
CA LYS A 632 -14.09 -20.13 -56.63
C LYS A 632 -15.39 -19.29 -56.39
N HIS A 633 -15.29 -18.19 -55.62
CA HIS A 633 -16.07 -16.91 -55.56
C HIS A 633 -17.59 -16.84 -55.86
N ASN A 634 -18.37 -16.18 -54.99
CA ASN A 634 -18.58 -14.71 -55.03
C ASN A 634 -19.26 -14.16 -53.75
N ASN A 635 -19.06 -12.86 -53.51
CA ASN A 635 -19.38 -12.04 -52.34
C ASN A 635 -20.87 -11.95 -51.95
N ASN A 636 -21.16 -11.90 -50.63
CA ASN A 636 -21.74 -10.70 -50.01
C ASN A 636 -21.74 -10.75 -48.47
N THR A 637 -21.44 -9.59 -47.91
CA THR A 637 -21.42 -9.10 -46.53
C THR A 637 -22.52 -9.62 -45.59
N SER A 638 -22.11 -10.14 -44.43
CA SER A 638 -22.65 -9.77 -43.12
C SER A 638 -21.63 -10.16 -42.05
N ASN A 639 -21.21 -9.19 -41.23
CA ASN A 639 -20.38 -9.43 -40.05
C ASN A 639 -21.22 -10.23 -39.05
N THR A 640 -20.80 -11.47 -38.81
CA THR A 640 -21.21 -12.23 -37.63
C THR A 640 -19.92 -12.67 -36.97
N GLU A 641 -19.73 -12.22 -35.72
CA GLU A 641 -18.64 -12.62 -34.84
C GLU A 641 -18.60 -14.16 -34.79
N ALA A 642 -17.60 -14.73 -35.45
CA ALA A 642 -17.29 -16.14 -35.30
C ALA A 642 -16.59 -16.30 -33.95
N SER A 643 -17.29 -16.93 -33.02
CA SER A 643 -16.72 -17.42 -31.77
C SER A 643 -15.45 -18.21 -32.05
N GLU A 644 -14.33 -17.75 -31.47
CA GLU A 644 -13.10 -18.53 -31.43
C GLU A 644 -13.40 -19.92 -30.83
N PRO A 645 -12.81 -20.99 -31.38
CA PRO A 645 -12.98 -22.31 -30.80
C PRO A 645 -12.44 -22.30 -29.37
N ALA A 646 -13.28 -22.72 -28.41
CA ALA A 646 -12.91 -22.84 -27.01
C ALA A 646 -11.61 -23.64 -26.88
N ARG A 647 -10.52 -22.94 -26.56
CA ARG A 647 -9.19 -23.53 -26.35
C ARG A 647 -9.28 -24.48 -25.14
N GLU A 648 -8.82 -25.71 -25.29
CA GLU A 648 -8.65 -26.63 -24.15
C GLU A 648 -7.71 -25.96 -23.14
N LEU A 649 -8.21 -25.64 -21.93
CA LEU A 649 -7.39 -25.07 -20.87
C LEU A 649 -6.24 -26.04 -20.57
N ALA A 650 -5.00 -25.59 -20.74
CA ALA A 650 -3.82 -26.33 -20.31
C ALA A 650 -3.97 -26.72 -18.83
N ASP A 651 -3.46 -27.90 -18.45
CA ASP A 651 -3.37 -28.31 -17.04
C ASP A 651 -2.75 -27.17 -16.22
N PRO A 652 -3.45 -26.66 -15.18
CA PRO A 652 -2.99 -25.49 -14.43
C PRO A 652 -1.61 -25.69 -13.79
N THR A 653 -1.26 -26.93 -13.44
CA THR A 653 0.07 -27.24 -12.91
C THR A 653 1.14 -27.09 -13.99
N LYS A 654 0.86 -27.59 -15.19
CA LYS A 654 1.77 -27.49 -16.35
C LYS A 654 1.97 -26.03 -16.74
N ALA A 655 0.87 -25.27 -16.82
CA ALA A 655 0.94 -23.85 -17.13
C ALA A 655 1.82 -23.08 -16.13
N ARG A 656 1.68 -23.35 -14.81
CA ARG A 656 2.53 -22.76 -13.78
C ARG A 656 4.02 -23.03 -14.04
N PHE A 657 4.42 -24.29 -14.19
CA PHE A 657 5.85 -24.62 -14.36
C PHE A 657 6.42 -24.01 -15.63
N LEU A 658 5.72 -24.11 -16.75
CA LEU A 658 6.18 -23.52 -18.01
C LEU A 658 6.34 -22.00 -17.89
N ARG A 659 5.39 -21.32 -17.26
CA ARG A 659 5.46 -19.89 -16.97
C ARG A 659 6.68 -19.53 -16.12
N GLU A 660 6.83 -20.16 -14.96
CA GLU A 660 7.92 -19.83 -14.03
C GLU A 660 9.29 -20.19 -14.59
N ILE A 661 9.42 -21.31 -15.32
CA ILE A 661 10.65 -21.67 -16.03
C ILE A 661 11.01 -20.59 -17.05
N LYS A 662 10.07 -20.19 -17.92
CA LYS A 662 10.32 -19.17 -18.95
C LYS A 662 10.65 -17.81 -18.36
N TYR A 663 9.99 -17.41 -17.28
CA TYR A 663 10.28 -16.16 -16.57
C TYR A 663 11.66 -16.20 -15.89
N THR A 664 12.02 -17.34 -15.29
CA THR A 664 13.37 -17.57 -14.71
C THR A 664 14.45 -17.52 -15.80
N GLU A 665 14.21 -18.13 -16.97
CA GLU A 665 15.12 -18.06 -18.13
C GLU A 665 15.35 -16.61 -18.61
N LEU A 666 14.30 -15.79 -18.63
CA LEU A 666 14.37 -14.37 -18.93
C LEU A 666 15.28 -13.62 -17.95
N LEU A 667 14.98 -13.72 -16.64
CA LEU A 667 15.74 -13.02 -15.60
C LEU A 667 17.22 -13.45 -15.59
N ARG A 668 17.46 -14.76 -15.68
CA ARG A 668 18.81 -15.32 -15.75
C ARG A 668 19.59 -14.80 -16.95
N SER A 669 18.96 -14.70 -18.13
CA SER A 669 19.60 -14.17 -19.35
C SER A 669 19.98 -12.70 -19.18
N LEU A 670 19.13 -11.89 -18.53
CA LEU A 670 19.45 -10.50 -18.19
C LEU A 670 20.62 -10.41 -17.21
N MET A 671 20.55 -11.14 -16.10
CA MET A 671 21.60 -11.13 -15.07
C MET A 671 22.96 -11.54 -15.65
N ARG A 672 22.98 -12.56 -16.52
CA ARG A 672 24.19 -12.96 -17.25
C ARG A 672 24.70 -11.88 -18.20
N ALA A 673 23.80 -11.21 -18.92
CA ALA A 673 24.17 -10.10 -19.80
C ALA A 673 24.84 -8.97 -19.00
N TYR A 674 24.26 -8.58 -17.86
CA TYR A 674 24.85 -7.56 -16.99
C TYR A 674 26.16 -8.01 -16.36
N PHE A 675 26.27 -9.26 -15.89
CA PHE A 675 27.53 -9.78 -15.37
C PHE A 675 28.67 -9.61 -16.39
N GLN A 676 28.45 -10.03 -17.64
CA GLN A 676 29.44 -9.87 -18.71
C GLN A 676 29.71 -8.39 -19.05
N LEU A 677 28.65 -7.58 -19.10
CA LEU A 677 28.75 -6.14 -19.37
C LEU A 677 29.60 -5.41 -18.33
N PHE A 678 29.37 -5.63 -17.04
CA PHE A 678 30.11 -4.95 -15.98
C PHE A 678 31.58 -5.38 -15.93
N ASN A 679 31.89 -6.64 -16.23
CA ASN A 679 33.29 -7.07 -16.40
C ASN A 679 33.97 -6.38 -17.59
N ALA A 680 33.25 -6.17 -18.71
CA ALA A 680 33.79 -5.43 -19.84
C ALA A 680 34.04 -3.95 -19.51
N LEU A 681 33.10 -3.30 -18.81
CA LEU A 681 33.21 -1.92 -18.35
C LEU A 681 34.38 -1.71 -17.37
N GLU A 682 34.61 -2.64 -16.45
CA GLU A 682 35.73 -2.60 -15.51
C GLU A 682 37.07 -2.71 -16.23
N ARG A 683 37.17 -3.59 -17.24
CA ARG A 683 38.40 -3.73 -18.07
C ARG A 683 38.72 -2.51 -18.91
N GLU A 684 37.72 -1.75 -19.34
CA GLU A 684 37.92 -0.46 -20.01
C GLU A 684 38.19 0.69 -19.03
N GLY A 685 38.12 0.44 -17.71
CA GLY A 685 38.29 1.46 -16.68
C GLY A 685 37.14 2.46 -16.59
N LEU A 686 35.99 2.15 -17.23
CA LEU A 686 34.76 2.94 -17.23
C LEU A 686 33.99 2.82 -15.91
N VAL A 687 34.16 1.68 -15.22
CA VAL A 687 33.74 1.46 -13.84
C VAL A 687 34.99 1.08 -13.05
N GLN A 688 35.25 1.75 -11.91
CA GLN A 688 36.46 1.53 -11.13
C GLN A 688 36.14 1.07 -9.71
N ALA A 689 36.59 -0.13 -9.36
CA ALA A 689 36.56 -0.61 -7.98
C ALA A 689 37.64 0.09 -7.15
N LYS A 690 37.23 0.85 -6.13
CA LYS A 690 38.16 1.46 -5.17
C LYS A 690 38.68 0.41 -4.19
N THR A 691 40.01 0.22 -4.17
CA THR A 691 40.67 -0.64 -3.19
C THR A 691 40.41 -0.14 -1.77
N PRO A 692 39.83 -0.96 -0.88
CA PRO A 692 39.61 -0.58 0.51
C PRO A 692 40.92 -0.29 1.25
N ALA A 693 40.98 0.77 2.05
CA ALA A 693 42.14 1.11 2.88
C ALA A 693 42.25 0.25 4.16
N TYR A 694 41.11 -0.14 4.74
CA TYR A 694 41.02 -0.84 6.04
C TYR A 694 40.36 -2.23 5.94
N SER A 695 40.19 -2.76 4.73
CA SER A 695 39.45 -4.02 4.47
C SER A 695 39.96 -4.68 3.18
N THR A 696 39.37 -5.81 2.79
CA THR A 696 39.64 -6.52 1.53
C THR A 696 38.34 -6.72 0.75
N PHE A 697 38.44 -6.94 -0.57
CA PHE A 697 37.27 -7.28 -1.39
C PHE A 697 36.58 -8.58 -0.91
N ALA A 698 37.35 -9.54 -0.40
CA ALA A 698 36.82 -10.77 0.19
C ALA A 698 35.93 -10.52 1.43
N ILE A 699 36.37 -9.67 2.36
CA ILE A 699 35.57 -9.33 3.55
C ILE A 699 34.28 -8.59 3.14
N ARG A 700 34.37 -7.65 2.19
CA ARG A 700 33.18 -6.97 1.66
C ARG A 700 32.18 -7.95 1.04
N PHE A 701 32.67 -8.89 0.23
CA PHE A 701 31.86 -9.95 -0.35
C PHE A 701 31.16 -10.78 0.74
N GLN A 702 31.90 -11.19 1.77
CA GLN A 702 31.35 -11.96 2.89
C GLN A 702 30.24 -11.20 3.63
N HIS A 703 30.41 -9.90 3.89
CA HIS A 703 29.35 -9.08 4.50
C HIS A 703 28.13 -8.93 3.59
N ARG A 704 28.34 -8.79 2.28
CA ARG A 704 27.27 -8.61 1.29
C ARG A 704 26.30 -9.79 1.26
N PHE A 705 26.85 -11.00 1.41
CA PHE A 705 26.11 -12.27 1.32
C PHE A 705 26.06 -13.03 2.66
N ALA A 706 26.30 -12.35 3.78
CA ALA A 706 26.35 -12.96 5.12
C ALA A 706 25.05 -13.69 5.48
N ALA A 707 23.91 -13.13 5.07
CA ALA A 707 22.57 -13.70 5.28
C ALA A 707 22.39 -15.09 4.65
N PHE A 708 23.25 -15.51 3.73
CA PHE A 708 23.13 -16.78 3.01
C PHE A 708 23.95 -17.91 3.64
N GLN A 709 24.88 -17.59 4.55
CA GLN A 709 25.89 -18.53 5.03
C GLN A 709 25.32 -19.76 5.75
N LYS A 710 24.15 -19.63 6.38
CA LYS A 710 23.52 -20.74 7.13
C LYS A 710 22.65 -21.64 6.26
N LEU A 711 22.31 -21.22 5.04
CA LEU A 711 21.44 -22.00 4.15
C LEU A 711 22.21 -23.17 3.54
N HIS A 712 21.54 -24.32 3.47
CA HIS A 712 22.09 -25.51 2.84
C HIS A 712 21.89 -25.47 1.33
N TYR A 713 20.71 -25.01 0.89
CA TYR A 713 20.35 -24.93 -0.52
C TYR A 713 19.75 -23.55 -0.89
N PRO A 714 20.20 -22.93 -2.01
CA PRO A 714 21.51 -23.15 -2.63
C PRO A 714 22.64 -22.78 -1.64
N ALA A 715 23.77 -23.46 -1.76
CA ALA A 715 24.93 -23.18 -0.91
C ALA A 715 25.46 -21.74 -1.16
N ALA A 716 25.89 -21.06 -0.12
CA ALA A 716 26.53 -19.76 -0.26
C ALA A 716 27.84 -19.86 -1.04
N LEU A 717 28.01 -19.04 -2.08
CA LEU A 717 29.26 -18.98 -2.84
C LEU A 717 30.31 -18.16 -2.09
N THR A 718 31.58 -18.42 -2.41
CA THR A 718 32.73 -17.72 -1.83
C THR A 718 33.27 -16.63 -2.76
N TYR A 719 34.11 -15.75 -2.23
CA TYR A 719 34.82 -14.78 -3.06
C TYR A 719 35.81 -15.44 -4.03
N GLU A 720 36.31 -16.64 -3.70
CA GLU A 720 37.16 -17.42 -4.61
C GLU A 720 36.36 -17.91 -5.82
N ASP A 721 35.14 -18.41 -5.61
CA ASP A 721 34.22 -18.80 -6.70
C ASP A 721 33.93 -17.62 -7.62
N PHE A 722 33.71 -16.42 -7.05
CA PHE A 722 33.53 -15.21 -7.84
C PHE A 722 34.79 -14.87 -8.64
N SER A 723 35.97 -14.89 -8.01
CA SER A 723 37.24 -14.53 -8.65
C SER A 723 37.59 -15.47 -9.81
N GLN A 724 37.32 -16.76 -9.67
CA GLN A 724 37.54 -17.74 -10.74
C GLN A 724 36.55 -17.55 -11.90
N ASN A 725 35.27 -17.27 -11.62
CA ASN A 725 34.24 -17.10 -12.64
C ASN A 725 34.25 -15.72 -13.33
N SER A 726 34.89 -14.73 -12.71
CA SER A 726 35.04 -13.36 -13.24
C SER A 726 36.38 -13.13 -13.96
N ASP A 727 37.20 -14.16 -14.15
CA ASP A 727 38.43 -14.03 -14.93
C ASP A 727 38.15 -13.97 -16.44
N PHE A 728 37.88 -12.75 -16.92
CA PHE A 728 37.75 -12.46 -18.34
C PHE A 728 39.07 -12.05 -19.01
N SER A 729 40.21 -12.10 -18.30
CA SER A 729 41.50 -11.73 -18.86
C SER A 729 41.90 -12.48 -20.15
N PRO A 730 41.50 -13.75 -20.38
CA PRO A 730 41.85 -14.47 -21.60
C PRO A 730 41.13 -13.97 -22.87
N TYR A 731 40.05 -13.20 -22.73
CA TYR A 731 39.19 -12.80 -23.84
C TYR A 731 39.43 -11.35 -24.27
N GLU A 732 39.18 -11.04 -25.55
CA GLU A 732 39.15 -9.64 -26.01
C GLU A 732 37.88 -8.93 -25.50
N VAL A 733 38.01 -7.65 -25.14
CA VAL A 733 36.90 -6.84 -24.59
C VAL A 733 35.69 -6.81 -25.53
N GLU A 734 35.92 -6.71 -26.85
CA GLU A 734 34.84 -6.68 -27.83
C GLU A 734 34.08 -8.02 -27.91
N LEU A 735 34.75 -9.15 -27.65
CA LEU A 735 34.10 -10.46 -27.59
C LEU A 735 33.15 -10.56 -26.38
N ILE A 736 33.54 -9.97 -25.24
CA ILE A 736 32.71 -9.94 -24.03
C ILE A 736 31.46 -9.10 -24.27
N TYR A 737 31.60 -7.94 -24.91
CA TYR A 737 30.43 -7.12 -25.29
C TYR A 737 29.48 -7.83 -26.25
N LYS A 738 30.00 -8.55 -27.25
CA LYS A 738 29.17 -9.36 -28.16
C LYS A 738 28.43 -10.48 -27.42
N SER A 739 29.11 -11.17 -26.50
CA SER A 739 28.49 -12.17 -25.64
C SER A 739 27.37 -11.57 -24.78
N ALA A 740 27.59 -10.38 -24.20
CA ALA A 740 26.57 -9.67 -23.44
C ALA A 740 25.36 -9.28 -24.33
N GLU A 741 25.62 -8.79 -25.54
CA GLU A 741 24.59 -8.47 -26.54
C GLU A 741 23.75 -9.70 -26.92
N GLU A 742 24.38 -10.86 -27.11
CA GLU A 742 23.68 -12.13 -27.36
C GLU A 742 22.78 -12.52 -26.19
N CYS A 743 23.25 -12.39 -24.94
CA CYS A 743 22.44 -12.64 -23.76
C CYS A 743 21.22 -11.69 -23.68
N PHE A 744 21.37 -10.41 -24.01
CA PHE A 744 20.24 -9.47 -24.08
C PHE A 744 19.25 -9.82 -25.20
N LYS A 745 19.71 -10.33 -26.34
CA LYS A 745 18.83 -10.83 -27.42
C LYS A 745 18.04 -12.05 -26.98
N THR A 746 18.67 -12.98 -26.27
CA THR A 746 18.00 -14.14 -25.68
C THR A 746 16.94 -13.71 -24.66
N ALA A 747 17.29 -12.80 -23.74
CA ALA A 747 16.32 -12.22 -22.81
C ALA A 747 15.13 -11.58 -23.54
N ARG A 748 15.39 -10.77 -24.57
CA ARG A 748 14.33 -10.19 -25.41
C ARG A 748 13.40 -11.25 -25.97
N SER A 749 13.92 -12.33 -26.55
CA SER A 749 13.10 -13.41 -27.10
C SER A 749 12.24 -14.12 -26.05
N HIS A 750 12.77 -14.33 -24.83
CA HIS A 750 11.96 -14.88 -23.73
C HIS A 750 10.83 -13.93 -23.31
N ALA A 751 11.09 -12.63 -23.23
CA ALA A 751 10.06 -11.64 -22.90
C ALA A 751 8.98 -11.52 -23.99
N GLU A 752 9.36 -11.54 -25.27
CA GLU A 752 8.42 -11.56 -26.40
C GLU A 752 7.52 -12.80 -26.37
N ALA A 753 8.07 -13.98 -26.07
CA ALA A 753 7.30 -15.22 -25.95
C ALA A 753 6.31 -15.23 -24.77
N LEU A 754 6.71 -14.67 -23.62
CA LEU A 754 5.82 -14.55 -22.46
C LEU A 754 4.69 -13.52 -22.67
N LEU A 755 4.93 -12.49 -23.48
CA LEU A 755 3.94 -11.47 -23.83
C LEU A 755 3.00 -11.91 -24.96
N SER A 756 3.49 -12.67 -25.94
CA SER A 756 2.65 -13.21 -27.01
C SER A 756 1.72 -14.30 -26.50
N ASP A 757 2.16 -15.03 -25.47
CA ASP A 757 1.43 -16.10 -24.78
C ASP A 757 0.67 -17.03 -25.74
N GLU A 758 1.35 -17.49 -26.79
CA GLU A 758 0.74 -18.29 -27.86
C GLU A 758 0.06 -19.56 -27.34
N GLU A 759 0.56 -20.10 -26.23
CA GLU A 759 0.06 -21.32 -25.58
C GLU A 759 -0.98 -21.04 -24.47
N GLY A 760 -1.29 -19.77 -24.15
CA GLY A 760 -2.22 -19.40 -23.08
C GLY A 760 -1.75 -19.78 -21.67
N VAL A 761 -0.44 -19.89 -21.48
CA VAL A 761 0.25 -20.38 -20.28
C VAL A 761 0.52 -19.26 -19.28
N ASN A 762 0.75 -18.04 -19.78
CA ASN A 762 1.06 -16.85 -18.99
C ASN A 762 -0.16 -15.96 -18.74
N THR A 763 -1.35 -16.50 -18.98
CA THR A 763 -2.62 -15.79 -18.86
C THR A 763 -3.43 -16.32 -17.68
N ILE A 764 -3.98 -15.40 -16.89
CA ILE A 764 -4.92 -15.69 -15.81
C ILE A 764 -6.27 -15.02 -16.06
N ALA A 765 -7.35 -15.72 -15.72
CA ALA A 765 -8.68 -15.14 -15.71
C ALA A 765 -8.81 -14.21 -14.49
N THR A 766 -9.13 -12.96 -14.72
CA THR A 766 -9.45 -11.96 -13.69
C THR A 766 -10.90 -11.50 -13.86
N ASN A 767 -11.47 -10.88 -12.83
CA ASN A 767 -12.84 -10.35 -12.90
C ASN A 767 -13.02 -9.27 -14.00
N GLY A 768 -11.93 -8.64 -14.47
CA GLY A 768 -11.91 -7.66 -15.56
C GLY A 768 -11.59 -8.24 -16.94
N GLY A 769 -11.45 -9.57 -17.05
CA GLY A 769 -11.09 -10.26 -18.29
C GLY A 769 -9.79 -11.05 -18.19
N VAL A 770 -9.21 -11.33 -19.35
CA VAL A 770 -8.00 -12.14 -19.52
C VAL A 770 -6.78 -11.25 -19.29
N GLY A 771 -6.02 -11.50 -18.21
CA GLY A 771 -4.84 -10.72 -17.84
C GLY A 771 -3.54 -11.50 -18.03
N ILE A 772 -2.50 -10.84 -18.51
CA ILE A 772 -1.14 -11.41 -18.60
C ILE A 772 -0.47 -11.28 -17.23
N VAL A 773 0.01 -12.40 -16.69
CA VAL A 773 0.77 -12.44 -15.44
C VAL A 773 2.07 -11.65 -15.61
N ARG A 774 2.36 -10.73 -14.67
CA ARG A 774 3.53 -9.83 -14.72
C ARG A 774 3.60 -8.97 -16.00
N GLY A 775 2.47 -8.69 -16.66
CA GLY A 775 2.44 -8.03 -17.98
C GLY A 775 3.20 -6.69 -18.06
N PHE A 776 3.00 -5.80 -17.07
CA PHE A 776 3.70 -4.51 -17.02
C PHE A 776 5.22 -4.67 -16.81
N GLU A 777 5.61 -5.62 -15.95
CA GLU A 777 7.01 -5.92 -15.70
C GLU A 777 7.68 -6.51 -16.94
N LEU A 778 7.04 -7.47 -17.60
CA LEU A 778 7.54 -8.08 -18.83
C LEU A 778 7.77 -7.04 -19.93
N GLN A 779 6.87 -6.06 -20.07
CA GLN A 779 7.07 -4.94 -20.99
C GLN A 779 8.30 -4.09 -20.61
N SER A 780 8.52 -3.87 -19.32
CA SER A 780 9.66 -3.11 -18.81
C SER A 780 10.98 -3.86 -19.02
N LEU A 781 11.03 -5.16 -18.72
CA LEU A 781 12.17 -6.05 -18.99
C LEU A 781 12.47 -6.14 -20.49
N LEU A 782 11.44 -6.21 -21.35
CA LEU A 782 11.60 -6.18 -22.80
C LEU A 782 12.23 -4.86 -23.26
N LYS A 783 11.74 -3.72 -22.77
CA LYS A 783 12.30 -2.39 -23.07
C LYS A 783 13.76 -2.27 -22.64
N VAL A 784 14.11 -2.77 -21.46
CA VAL A 784 15.51 -2.80 -20.98
C VAL A 784 16.39 -3.64 -21.90
N SER A 785 15.92 -4.83 -22.29
CA SER A 785 16.66 -5.74 -23.18
C SER A 785 16.94 -5.11 -24.54
N ILE A 786 15.93 -4.46 -25.15
CA ILE A 786 16.05 -3.77 -26.44
C ILE A 786 16.99 -2.58 -26.31
N SER A 787 16.79 -1.73 -25.30
CA SER A 787 17.59 -0.53 -25.09
C SER A 787 19.08 -0.86 -24.94
N ASN A 788 19.44 -1.83 -24.09
CA ASN A 788 20.83 -2.22 -23.91
C ASN A 788 21.44 -2.88 -25.16
N CYS A 789 20.68 -3.67 -25.94
CA CYS A 789 21.14 -4.15 -27.25
C CYS A 789 21.51 -2.98 -28.19
N VAL A 790 20.64 -1.95 -28.26
CA VAL A 790 20.88 -0.78 -29.12
C VAL A 790 22.11 0.00 -28.65
N ARG A 791 22.28 0.21 -27.34
CA ARG A 791 23.45 0.91 -26.78
C ARG A 791 24.76 0.17 -27.06
N LEU A 792 24.76 -1.16 -26.96
CA LEU A 792 25.92 -1.99 -27.31
C LEU A 792 26.24 -1.95 -28.81
N ALA A 793 25.22 -2.01 -29.67
CA ALA A 793 25.41 -1.89 -31.11
C ALA A 793 25.96 -0.51 -31.52
N GLN A 794 25.45 0.57 -30.90
CA GLN A 794 25.95 1.94 -31.11
C GLN A 794 27.41 2.08 -30.66
N ARG A 795 27.78 1.49 -29.51
CA ARG A 795 29.18 1.44 -29.05
C ARG A 795 30.07 0.75 -30.09
N SER A 796 29.68 -0.42 -30.59
CA SER A 796 30.48 -1.18 -31.56
C SER A 796 30.67 -0.40 -32.88
N GLN A 797 29.62 0.29 -33.35
CA GLN A 797 29.70 1.16 -34.53
C GLN A 797 30.65 2.35 -34.33
N ASN A 798 30.60 2.99 -33.16
CA ASN A 798 31.49 4.10 -32.83
C ASN A 798 32.95 3.65 -32.63
N ALA A 799 33.17 2.45 -32.10
CA ALA A 799 34.50 1.85 -31.94
C ALA A 799 35.14 1.45 -33.29
N GLY A 800 34.33 1.13 -34.31
CA GLY A 800 34.78 0.83 -35.68
C GLY A 800 35.24 2.05 -36.49
N GLY A 801 34.96 3.27 -36.02
CA GLY A 801 35.43 4.52 -36.63
C GLY A 801 36.83 4.91 -36.14
N LYS A 802 37.86 4.59 -36.94
CA LYS A 802 39.29 4.96 -36.78
C LYS A 802 39.67 5.87 -35.59
N SER A 803 40.41 5.26 -34.66
CA SER A 803 41.40 5.83 -33.73
C SER A 803 41.93 7.22 -34.12
N LYS A 804 41.60 8.22 -33.30
CA LYS A 804 42.53 9.29 -32.94
C LYS A 804 42.77 9.22 -31.44
N LYS A 805 43.94 8.68 -31.07
CA LYS A 805 44.56 8.92 -29.77
C LYS A 805 44.53 10.42 -29.48
N THR A 806 43.62 10.86 -28.63
CA THR A 806 43.76 12.11 -27.91
C THR A 806 43.91 11.74 -26.44
N THR A 807 45.07 12.08 -25.91
CA THR A 807 45.37 12.09 -24.49
C THR A 807 44.40 13.04 -23.81
N ALA A 808 43.25 12.53 -23.35
CA ALA A 808 42.28 13.30 -22.60
C ALA A 808 42.68 13.34 -21.12
N SER A 809 42.76 14.55 -20.61
CA SER A 809 43.00 14.88 -19.21
C SER A 809 42.02 14.14 -18.28
N LYS A 810 42.59 13.50 -17.26
CA LYS A 810 41.88 13.14 -16.03
C LYS A 810 41.23 14.41 -15.47
N ASP A 811 39.91 14.48 -15.52
CA ASP A 811 39.07 14.68 -14.33
C ASP A 811 37.64 15.05 -14.77
N SER A 812 36.67 14.29 -14.27
CA SER A 812 35.21 14.56 -14.16
C SER A 812 34.24 14.35 -15.33
N LYS A 813 34.63 14.04 -16.58
CA LYS A 813 33.65 13.91 -17.70
C LYS A 813 33.39 12.53 -18.32
N ASN A 814 34.10 11.47 -17.90
CA ASN A 814 33.98 10.12 -18.48
C ASN A 814 33.41 9.08 -17.48
N GLN A 815 32.33 9.41 -16.75
CA GLN A 815 31.69 8.46 -15.85
C GLN A 815 30.48 7.81 -16.54
N MET A 816 30.35 6.49 -16.43
CA MET A 816 29.17 5.76 -16.90
C MET A 816 27.92 6.22 -16.15
N GLU A 817 26.81 6.34 -16.85
CA GLU A 817 25.49 6.58 -16.28
C GLU A 817 24.62 5.33 -16.42
N PHE A 818 23.89 5.01 -15.35
CA PHE A 818 23.03 3.83 -15.24
C PHE A 818 21.60 4.29 -14.95
N ASP A 819 20.72 4.17 -15.93
CA ASP A 819 19.35 4.65 -15.84
C ASP A 819 18.38 3.53 -15.42
N PHE A 820 17.86 3.59 -14.19
CA PHE A 820 16.89 2.65 -13.63
C PHE A 820 15.42 3.08 -13.83
N SER A 821 15.15 4.14 -14.61
CA SER A 821 13.79 4.66 -14.80
C SER A 821 12.83 3.68 -15.49
N ILE A 822 13.35 2.75 -16.32
CA ILE A 822 12.54 1.72 -16.99
C ILE A 822 12.28 0.53 -16.06
N HIS A 823 13.28 0.09 -15.29
CA HIS A 823 13.15 -1.06 -14.39
C HIS A 823 14.05 -0.90 -13.16
N PRO A 824 13.53 -1.14 -11.94
CA PRO A 824 14.27 -0.87 -10.70
C PRO A 824 15.49 -1.77 -10.48
N HIS A 825 15.52 -2.95 -11.11
CA HIS A 825 16.63 -3.91 -10.93
C HIS A 825 17.61 -3.97 -12.10
N PHE A 826 17.29 -3.36 -13.25
CA PHE A 826 18.06 -3.56 -14.49
C PHE A 826 18.22 -2.22 -15.23
N PRO A 827 19.42 -1.59 -15.22
CA PRO A 827 19.61 -0.26 -15.76
C PRO A 827 19.84 -0.23 -17.27
N VAL A 828 19.37 0.80 -17.94
CA VAL A 828 19.85 1.14 -19.29
C VAL A 828 21.22 1.78 -19.17
N VAL A 829 22.22 1.16 -19.81
CA VAL A 829 23.61 1.62 -19.75
C VAL A 829 23.86 2.74 -20.77
N VAL A 830 24.34 3.88 -20.29
CA VAL A 830 24.68 5.05 -21.12
C VAL A 830 26.19 5.19 -21.20
N PHE A 831 26.75 4.90 -22.38
CA PHE A 831 28.17 5.10 -22.64
C PHE A 831 28.50 6.59 -22.78
N PRO A 832 29.65 7.06 -22.24
CA PRO A 832 30.10 8.42 -22.46
C PRO A 832 30.34 8.67 -23.95
N SER A 833 30.12 9.91 -24.41
CA SER A 833 30.47 10.30 -25.77
C SER A 833 31.98 10.16 -25.97
N LEU A 834 32.38 9.22 -26.82
CA LEU A 834 33.77 8.95 -27.20
C LEU A 834 34.40 10.10 -28.00
#